data_AF-A0A3G4VMC5-F1
#
_entry.id   AF-A0A3G4VMC5-F1
#
_cell.length_a   1.000
_cell.length_b   1.000
_cell.length_c   1.000
_cell.angle_alpha   90.00
_cell.angle_beta   90.00
_cell.angle_gamma   90.00
#
_symmetry.space_group_name_H-M   'P 1'
#
loop_
_entity.id
_entity.type
_entity.pdbx_description
1 polymer ?
#
loop_
_entity_poly.entity_id
_entity_poly.type
_entity_poly.pdbx_seq_one_letter_code
_entity_poly.pdbx_strand_id
1 'polypeptide(L)'
;MTRDQFELLAPGGDVESIKAAIAAGADAVYCGLDRFNARNRAANLTLENLTGVLALAHANNCQVFLTLNVLILESEIPAVMRLLAQLAQTDIDGVIVQDLGLTYLLKHHFSELDVHASTQLNTHNTGQIEFLKQMTVSRVNLSRELNIKEIGHLAKFGHQHNVLMEVFVHGSYCIGFSGLCYISSARNGASGNRGRCSQPCREQYETTKVGSDYPLNLKDNSAFNDLQALADAGVYSLKVEGRIKKPHYVYTVVDNWRKQIDRLCDGKALSNDTTDLYTVFNRDFSNGFLQGEFGKNMYIDNPRDHAVKHFSTVYQCTTIDEIQSVKRRLYDKKTKIIQHVESEVSAMDLGATNTVTSLKGSIEAPKLAPLLENPTIGSKKRLSILVSSEQDVSLTLNDNVDVYYQLPMGLKAELASLIALFEANPRLKPWFPAILIGDDFEAAKQLLDAINPSILVTNNSGVGFYAQSTGLNWIAGPQMNTANSYSLKCLNDEYQASGAFLSNELSKKQLKYIRRPTTMRTFYSVYHLNTLLTSRQCLFQQTEGCKKIKVNNGCLKRCSKRTSIINLKDNPYVVDKQKGSFNSLYSELNVLNLEVLNDHNDLITDVFIDMRNIQTETKVNDDKQLIINAFLQWLDEPEHTSGAVIATLISPTTNHQYSKGI
;
A
#
# COMPACT_ATOMS: atom_id res chain seq x y z
N MET A 1 4.41 -26.38 -19.92
CA MET A 1 4.96 -25.51 -18.86
C MET A 1 5.67 -26.38 -17.86
N THR A 2 6.86 -26.00 -17.40
CA THR A 2 7.55 -26.77 -16.35
C THR A 2 7.11 -26.29 -14.98
N ARG A 3 7.24 -27.15 -13.96
CA ARG A 3 6.83 -26.83 -12.58
C ARG A 3 7.59 -25.60 -12.06
N ASP A 4 8.84 -25.42 -12.47
CA ASP A 4 9.72 -24.32 -12.07
C ASP A 4 9.32 -22.95 -12.65
N GLN A 5 8.28 -22.88 -13.50
CA GLN A 5 7.74 -21.61 -14.00
C GLN A 5 6.83 -20.91 -12.99
N PHE A 6 6.38 -21.62 -11.94
CA PHE A 6 5.52 -21.08 -10.90
C PHE A 6 6.07 -21.36 -9.51
N GLU A 7 5.85 -20.43 -8.61
CA GLU A 7 5.97 -20.62 -7.18
C GLU A 7 4.61 -20.42 -6.52
N LEU A 8 4.09 -21.42 -5.81
CA LEU A 8 2.92 -21.28 -4.95
C LEU A 8 3.36 -20.77 -3.58
N LEU A 9 3.21 -19.47 -3.35
CA LEU A 9 3.60 -18.81 -2.11
C LEU A 9 2.45 -18.77 -1.09
N ALA A 10 2.57 -19.58 -0.05
CA ALA A 10 1.56 -19.78 0.98
C ALA A 10 1.79 -18.89 2.25
N PRO A 11 0.72 -18.51 2.96
CA PRO A 11 0.83 -17.72 4.18
C PRO A 11 1.22 -18.56 5.41
N GLY A 12 2.32 -18.21 6.08
CA GLY A 12 2.75 -18.76 7.35
C GLY A 12 2.40 -17.87 8.55
N GLY A 13 1.21 -18.04 9.10
CA GLY A 13 0.74 -17.25 10.26
C GLY A 13 1.29 -17.70 11.62
N ASP A 14 1.56 -18.99 11.73
CA ASP A 14 2.13 -19.72 12.87
C ASP A 14 2.78 -21.01 12.36
N VAL A 15 3.47 -21.73 13.25
CA VAL A 15 4.16 -23.00 12.93
C VAL A 15 3.21 -24.02 12.30
N GLU A 16 2.02 -24.22 12.87
CA GLU A 16 1.06 -25.22 12.37
C GLU A 16 0.50 -24.86 11.00
N SER A 17 0.32 -23.57 10.71
CA SER A 17 -0.09 -23.10 9.39
C SER A 17 1.02 -23.28 8.35
N ILE A 18 2.29 -23.15 8.75
CA ILE A 18 3.43 -23.43 7.87
C ILE A 18 3.52 -24.92 7.56
N LYS A 19 3.42 -25.79 8.57
CA LYS A 19 3.35 -27.24 8.36
C LYS A 19 2.20 -27.62 7.44
N ALA A 20 1.02 -27.03 7.64
CA ALA A 20 -0.14 -27.24 6.79
C ALA A 20 0.08 -26.77 5.34
N ALA A 21 0.80 -25.66 5.13
CA ALA A 21 1.18 -25.22 3.79
C ALA A 21 2.15 -26.19 3.11
N ILE A 22 3.17 -26.66 3.83
CA ILE A 22 4.16 -27.63 3.35
C ILE A 22 3.46 -28.95 2.99
N ALA A 23 2.61 -29.47 3.89
CA ALA A 23 1.84 -30.69 3.66
C ALA A 23 0.92 -30.59 2.42
N ALA A 24 0.38 -29.40 2.16
CA ALA A 24 -0.47 -29.13 1.00
C ALA A 24 0.33 -28.90 -0.32
N GLY A 25 1.67 -28.92 -0.26
CA GLY A 25 2.54 -28.77 -1.42
C GLY A 25 2.85 -27.33 -1.82
N ALA A 26 2.97 -26.41 -0.86
CA ALA A 26 3.51 -25.07 -1.12
C ALA A 26 4.98 -25.14 -1.57
N ASP A 27 5.35 -24.33 -2.57
CA ASP A 27 6.74 -24.19 -3.01
C ASP A 27 7.51 -23.19 -2.12
N ALA A 28 6.78 -22.26 -1.51
CA ALA A 28 7.33 -21.31 -0.56
C ALA A 28 6.29 -20.89 0.48
N VAL A 29 6.77 -20.44 1.65
CA VAL A 29 5.95 -19.79 2.68
C VAL A 29 6.47 -18.41 3.00
N TYR A 30 5.55 -17.46 3.26
CA TYR A 30 5.92 -16.17 3.83
C TYR A 30 5.38 -16.02 5.25
N CYS A 31 6.25 -15.70 6.19
CA CYS A 31 5.96 -15.62 7.62
C CYS A 31 6.43 -14.29 8.22
N GLY A 32 6.17 -14.06 9.50
CA GLY A 32 6.66 -12.87 10.20
C GLY A 32 7.04 -13.22 11.63
N LEU A 33 7.90 -12.39 12.23
CA LEU A 33 8.26 -12.48 13.64
C LEU A 33 7.32 -11.63 14.51
N ASP A 34 7.60 -11.51 15.80
CA ASP A 34 6.80 -10.70 16.73
C ASP A 34 6.76 -9.19 16.38
N ARG A 35 7.73 -8.71 15.61
CA ARG A 35 7.88 -7.28 15.25
C ARG A 35 8.08 -7.09 13.74
N PHE A 36 7.93 -5.84 13.30
CA PHE A 36 8.27 -5.35 11.96
C PHE A 36 7.52 -5.95 10.77
N ASN A 37 6.32 -6.52 10.97
CA ASN A 37 5.54 -7.11 9.87
C ASN A 37 4.09 -6.64 9.85
N ALA A 38 3.47 -6.68 8.66
CA ALA A 38 2.14 -6.10 8.42
C ALA A 38 0.95 -6.90 9.00
N ARG A 39 1.17 -7.74 10.03
CA ARG A 39 0.14 -8.60 10.64
C ARG A 39 0.38 -8.80 12.15
N ASN A 40 0.32 -7.73 12.95
CA ASN A 40 0.47 -7.79 14.41
C ASN A 40 -0.58 -8.65 15.15
N ARG A 41 -1.64 -9.09 14.46
CA ARG A 41 -2.68 -9.98 14.99
C ARG A 41 -2.46 -11.47 14.69
N ALA A 42 -1.50 -11.80 13.83
CA ALA A 42 -1.08 -13.19 13.64
C ALA A 42 -0.27 -13.64 14.87
N ALA A 43 -0.25 -14.94 15.15
CA ALA A 43 0.54 -15.48 16.25
C ALA A 43 2.05 -15.30 16.01
N ASN A 44 2.48 -15.32 14.74
CA ASN A 44 3.84 -15.12 14.29
C ASN A 44 4.82 -16.19 14.80
N LEU A 45 6.03 -16.17 14.24
CA LEU A 45 7.14 -17.01 14.66
C LEU A 45 7.98 -16.27 15.69
N THR A 46 8.71 -17.03 16.50
CA THR A 46 9.81 -16.50 17.31
C THR A 46 11.11 -16.75 16.57
N LEU A 47 12.17 -16.02 16.90
CA LEU A 47 13.48 -16.32 16.33
C LEU A 47 13.96 -17.74 16.71
N GLU A 48 13.53 -18.24 17.87
CA GLU A 48 13.89 -19.56 18.37
C GLU A 48 13.27 -20.70 17.54
N ASN A 49 12.01 -20.57 17.11
CA ASN A 49 11.37 -21.59 16.29
C ASN A 49 11.63 -21.43 14.79
N LEU A 50 12.16 -20.28 14.35
CA LEU A 50 12.47 -20.02 12.94
C LEU A 50 13.45 -21.04 12.37
N THR A 51 14.54 -21.38 13.09
CA THR A 51 15.54 -22.35 12.59
C THR A 51 14.94 -23.74 12.34
N GLY A 52 14.09 -24.23 13.25
CA GLY A 52 13.39 -25.51 13.05
C GLY A 52 12.41 -25.45 11.87
N VAL A 53 11.74 -24.31 11.68
CA VAL A 53 10.87 -24.07 10.52
C VAL A 53 11.66 -24.07 9.21
N LEU A 54 12.83 -23.41 9.17
CA LEU A 54 13.72 -23.41 8.00
C LEU A 54 14.15 -24.83 7.63
N ALA A 55 14.67 -25.58 8.62
CA ALA A 55 15.10 -26.95 8.41
C ALA A 55 13.96 -27.85 7.89
N LEU A 56 12.77 -27.75 8.48
CA LEU A 56 11.59 -28.49 8.02
C LEU A 56 11.19 -28.10 6.59
N ALA A 57 11.13 -26.80 6.30
CA ALA A 57 10.71 -26.30 4.99
C ALA A 57 11.69 -26.74 3.89
N HIS A 58 12.99 -26.55 4.11
CA HIS A 58 14.03 -26.94 3.15
C HIS A 58 14.10 -28.45 2.94
N ALA A 59 13.89 -29.26 3.99
CA ALA A 59 13.78 -30.72 3.85
C ALA A 59 12.61 -31.15 2.96
N ASN A 60 11.61 -30.28 2.76
CA ASN A 60 10.47 -30.48 1.87
C ASN A 60 10.55 -29.64 0.58
N ASN A 61 11.73 -29.09 0.25
CA ASN A 61 11.94 -28.20 -0.90
C ASN A 61 11.03 -26.96 -0.91
N CYS A 62 10.68 -26.45 0.27
CA CYS A 62 9.88 -25.25 0.45
C CYS A 62 10.76 -24.09 0.94
N GLN A 63 10.75 -22.96 0.24
CA GLN A 63 11.47 -21.75 0.67
C GLN A 63 10.71 -20.99 1.78
N VAL A 64 11.43 -20.17 2.55
CA VAL A 64 10.86 -19.36 3.63
C VAL A 64 11.27 -17.90 3.48
N PHE A 65 10.28 -17.02 3.30
CA PHE A 65 10.49 -15.57 3.19
C PHE A 65 9.96 -14.85 4.43
N LEU A 66 10.81 -14.03 5.05
CA LEU A 66 10.41 -13.28 6.24
C LEU A 66 9.87 -11.90 5.87
N THR A 67 8.68 -11.58 6.36
CA THR A 67 8.09 -10.25 6.20
C THR A 67 8.71 -9.24 7.17
N LEU A 68 9.35 -8.21 6.61
CA LEU A 68 9.78 -6.98 7.28
C LEU A 68 9.08 -5.77 6.62
N ASN A 69 7.79 -5.94 6.31
CA ASN A 69 7.05 -5.12 5.36
C ASN A 69 6.17 -4.06 6.04
N VAL A 70 6.76 -3.30 6.95
CA VAL A 70 6.12 -2.13 7.57
C VAL A 70 7.02 -0.91 7.41
N LEU A 71 6.44 0.29 7.50
CA LEU A 71 7.22 1.51 7.69
C LEU A 71 8.03 1.38 8.97
N ILE A 72 9.31 1.77 8.97
CA ILE A 72 10.17 1.70 10.16
C ILE A 72 10.28 3.09 10.78
N LEU A 73 10.03 3.20 12.08
CA LEU A 73 10.24 4.46 12.80
C LEU A 73 11.72 4.65 13.11
N GLU A 74 12.17 5.90 13.22
CA GLU A 74 13.56 6.22 13.55
C GLU A 74 14.08 5.48 14.79
N SER A 75 13.27 5.46 15.86
CA SER A 75 13.60 4.79 17.11
C SER A 75 13.69 3.26 17.01
N GLU A 76 13.18 2.68 15.92
CA GLU A 76 13.17 1.23 15.67
C GLU A 76 14.41 0.77 14.89
N ILE A 77 15.14 1.67 14.23
CA ILE A 77 16.31 1.34 13.39
C ILE A 77 17.35 0.47 14.14
N PRO A 78 17.77 0.79 15.39
CA PRO A 78 18.74 -0.05 16.09
C PRO A 78 18.24 -1.48 16.35
N ALA A 79 16.93 -1.65 16.57
CA ALA A 79 16.34 -2.96 16.79
C ALA A 79 16.26 -3.77 15.48
N VAL A 80 15.92 -3.11 14.37
CA VAL A 80 15.92 -3.74 13.04
C VAL A 80 17.32 -4.18 12.62
N MET A 81 18.35 -3.36 12.84
CA MET A 81 19.74 -3.74 12.55
C MET A 81 20.20 -4.99 13.30
N ARG A 82 19.83 -5.13 14.58
CA ARG A 82 20.12 -6.35 15.35
C ARG A 82 19.38 -7.55 14.80
N LEU A 83 18.11 -7.38 14.42
CA LEU A 83 17.35 -8.46 13.81
C LEU A 83 17.96 -8.90 12.48
N LEU A 84 18.32 -7.97 11.60
CA LEU A 84 18.97 -8.30 10.32
C LEU A 84 20.30 -9.03 10.52
N ALA A 85 21.10 -8.61 11.50
CA ALA A 85 22.34 -9.30 11.84
C ALA A 85 22.09 -10.74 12.33
N GLN A 86 21.00 -10.97 13.07
CA GLN A 86 20.59 -12.33 13.46
C GLN A 86 20.10 -13.15 12.27
N LEU A 87 19.28 -12.57 11.38
CA LEU A 87 18.76 -13.25 10.19
C LEU A 87 19.87 -13.63 9.21
N ALA A 88 20.90 -12.80 9.09
CA ALA A 88 22.09 -13.11 8.27
C ALA A 88 22.89 -14.33 8.79
N GLN A 89 22.60 -14.84 9.99
CA GLN A 89 23.17 -16.08 10.53
C GLN A 89 22.24 -17.29 10.37
N THR A 90 21.16 -17.15 9.61
CA THR A 90 20.18 -18.21 9.34
C THR A 90 20.12 -18.48 7.85
N ASP A 91 19.61 -19.67 7.48
CA ASP A 91 19.39 -20.04 6.08
C ASP A 91 18.07 -19.44 5.52
N ILE A 92 17.66 -18.26 5.97
CA ILE A 92 16.44 -17.60 5.47
C ILE A 92 16.59 -17.30 3.97
N ASP A 93 15.58 -17.64 3.16
CA ASP A 93 15.66 -17.48 1.70
C ASP A 93 15.53 -16.02 1.25
N GLY A 94 14.98 -15.14 2.08
CA GLY A 94 14.89 -13.72 1.79
C GLY A 94 13.93 -12.96 2.69
N VAL A 95 13.85 -11.65 2.47
CA VAL A 95 12.98 -10.73 3.20
C VAL A 95 12.04 -9.96 2.29
N ILE A 96 10.81 -9.75 2.74
CA ILE A 96 9.80 -8.95 2.03
C ILE A 96 9.70 -7.60 2.72
N VAL A 97 10.01 -6.51 2.02
CA VAL A 97 10.15 -5.16 2.60
C VAL A 97 9.22 -4.12 1.98
N GLN A 98 8.96 -3.04 2.71
CA GLN A 98 8.20 -1.88 2.25
C GLN A 98 8.99 -0.58 2.46
N ASP A 99 9.69 -0.44 3.57
CA ASP A 99 10.38 0.80 3.94
C ASP A 99 11.63 1.03 3.07
N LEU A 100 11.73 2.19 2.44
CA LEU A 100 12.88 2.54 1.58
C LEU A 100 14.18 2.64 2.39
N GLY A 101 14.10 3.11 3.65
CA GLY A 101 15.23 3.14 4.55
C GLY A 101 15.72 1.75 4.96
N LEU A 102 14.79 0.82 5.22
CA LEU A 102 15.15 -0.58 5.45
C LEU A 102 15.81 -1.20 4.21
N THR A 103 15.27 -0.94 3.02
CA THR A 103 15.84 -1.45 1.77
C THR A 103 17.25 -0.90 1.55
N TYR A 104 17.48 0.36 1.87
CA TYR A 104 18.82 0.98 1.86
C TYR A 104 19.78 0.30 2.84
N LEU A 105 19.35 0.07 4.08
CA LEU A 105 20.17 -0.61 5.08
C LEU A 105 20.52 -2.05 4.65
N LEU A 106 19.57 -2.77 4.04
CA LEU A 106 19.82 -4.11 3.48
C LEU A 106 20.88 -4.08 2.39
N LYS A 107 20.73 -3.18 1.39
CA LYS A 107 21.68 -3.03 0.29
C LYS A 107 23.11 -2.76 0.77
N HIS A 108 23.27 -1.88 1.77
CA HIS A 108 24.59 -1.40 2.22
C HIS A 108 25.24 -2.25 3.32
N HIS A 109 24.47 -3.06 4.05
CA HIS A 109 24.99 -3.80 5.21
C HIS A 109 24.69 -5.31 5.21
N PHE A 110 23.75 -5.78 4.37
CA PHE A 110 23.27 -7.16 4.34
C PHE A 110 22.95 -7.62 2.90
N SER A 111 23.88 -7.38 1.96
CA SER A 111 23.69 -7.63 0.53
C SER A 111 23.42 -9.09 0.17
N GLU A 112 23.77 -10.03 1.05
CA GLU A 112 23.55 -11.46 0.86
C GLU A 112 22.10 -11.87 1.10
N LEU A 113 21.29 -11.04 1.76
CA LEU A 113 19.87 -11.33 1.97
C LEU A 113 19.09 -10.96 0.71
N ASP A 114 18.38 -11.92 0.11
CA ASP A 114 17.50 -11.65 -1.01
C ASP A 114 16.33 -10.75 -0.58
N VAL A 115 15.98 -9.77 -1.43
CA VAL A 115 15.01 -8.72 -1.09
C VAL A 115 13.85 -8.72 -2.08
N HIS A 116 12.64 -8.88 -1.54
CA HIS A 116 11.39 -8.80 -2.30
C HIS A 116 10.63 -7.53 -1.91
N ALA A 117 10.08 -6.83 -2.90
CA ALA A 117 9.21 -5.68 -2.67
C ALA A 117 7.78 -6.13 -2.31
N SER A 118 7.30 -5.65 -1.17
CA SER A 118 5.92 -5.81 -0.72
C SER A 118 4.94 -5.06 -1.62
N THR A 119 3.72 -5.60 -1.78
CA THR A 119 2.59 -4.91 -2.46
C THR A 119 2.29 -3.53 -1.88
N GLN A 120 2.74 -3.24 -0.66
CA GLN A 120 2.61 -1.93 -0.02
C GLN A 120 3.48 -0.83 -0.65
N LEU A 121 4.43 -1.17 -1.52
CA LEU A 121 5.20 -0.20 -2.33
C LEU A 121 4.42 0.32 -3.56
N ASN A 122 3.19 -0.17 -3.78
CA ASN A 122 2.28 0.31 -4.82
C ASN A 122 2.88 0.22 -6.23
N THR A 123 3.43 -0.93 -6.62
CA THR A 123 4.05 -1.11 -7.95
C THR A 123 3.02 -1.45 -9.02
N HIS A 124 2.92 -0.61 -10.04
CA HIS A 124 2.00 -0.75 -11.18
C HIS A 124 2.52 -0.18 -12.50
N ASN A 125 3.79 0.25 -12.58
CA ASN A 125 4.43 0.63 -13.84
C ASN A 125 5.89 0.17 -13.90
N THR A 126 6.47 0.22 -15.09
CA THR A 126 7.82 -0.26 -15.41
C THR A 126 8.91 0.55 -14.71
N GLY A 127 8.78 1.87 -14.62
CA GLY A 127 9.75 2.71 -13.91
C GLY A 127 9.86 2.37 -12.42
N GLN A 128 8.77 1.92 -11.80
CA GLN A 128 8.80 1.45 -10.41
C GLN A 128 9.55 0.11 -10.25
N ILE A 129 9.53 -0.75 -11.27
CA ILE A 129 10.32 -1.99 -11.28
C ILE A 129 11.81 -1.63 -11.36
N GLU A 130 12.19 -0.68 -12.22
CA GLU A 130 13.58 -0.22 -12.33
C GLU A 130 14.06 0.50 -11.06
N PHE A 131 13.22 1.35 -10.48
CA PHE A 131 13.45 1.96 -9.17
C PHE A 131 13.82 0.88 -8.14
N LEU A 132 12.97 -0.13 -7.98
CA LEU A 132 13.20 -1.20 -7.00
C LEU A 132 14.42 -2.06 -7.33
N LYS A 133 14.66 -2.35 -8.61
CA LYS A 133 15.86 -3.07 -9.06
C LYS A 133 17.15 -2.37 -8.67
N GLN A 134 17.19 -1.03 -8.72
CA GLN A 134 18.37 -0.26 -8.27
C GLN A 134 18.69 -0.50 -6.79
N MET A 135 17.69 -0.92 -6.01
CA MET A 135 17.82 -1.31 -4.60
C MET A 135 17.94 -2.81 -4.40
N THR A 136 18.49 -3.51 -5.39
CA THR A 136 18.76 -4.95 -5.39
C THR A 136 17.54 -5.83 -5.16
N VAL A 137 16.33 -5.32 -5.41
CA VAL A 137 15.10 -6.10 -5.33
C VAL A 137 15.05 -7.09 -6.48
N SER A 138 14.97 -8.39 -6.16
CA SER A 138 14.91 -9.48 -7.13
C SER A 138 13.47 -9.86 -7.52
N ARG A 139 12.49 -9.53 -6.65
CA ARG A 139 11.07 -9.87 -6.85
C ARG A 139 10.16 -8.74 -6.42
N VAL A 140 9.11 -8.48 -7.19
CA VAL A 140 8.13 -7.43 -6.88
C VAL A 140 6.71 -7.99 -6.82
N ASN A 141 6.06 -7.78 -5.67
CA ASN A 141 4.63 -8.03 -5.52
C ASN A 141 3.82 -6.85 -6.07
N LEU A 142 3.12 -7.09 -7.16
CA LEU A 142 2.37 -6.07 -7.87
C LEU A 142 1.14 -5.58 -7.09
N SER A 143 0.69 -4.36 -7.40
CA SER A 143 -0.57 -3.82 -6.90
C SER A 143 -1.74 -4.76 -7.24
N ARG A 144 -2.58 -5.06 -6.24
CA ARG A 144 -3.72 -6.00 -6.40
C ARG A 144 -4.80 -5.48 -7.34
N GLU A 145 -4.77 -4.19 -7.62
CA GLU A 145 -5.79 -3.50 -8.41
C GLU A 145 -5.53 -3.61 -9.93
N LEU A 146 -4.49 -4.32 -10.37
CA LEU A 146 -4.14 -4.49 -11.78
C LEU A 146 -4.96 -5.59 -12.47
N ASN A 147 -5.19 -5.40 -13.77
CA ASN A 147 -5.77 -6.43 -14.62
C ASN A 147 -4.69 -7.31 -15.28
N ILE A 148 -5.10 -8.42 -15.88
CA ILE A 148 -4.17 -9.41 -16.45
C ILE A 148 -3.27 -8.85 -17.56
N LYS A 149 -3.75 -7.88 -18.36
CA LYS A 149 -2.94 -7.26 -19.42
C LYS A 149 -1.86 -6.35 -18.84
N GLU A 150 -2.20 -5.59 -17.81
CA GLU A 150 -1.25 -4.75 -17.06
C GLU A 150 -0.20 -5.63 -16.37
N ILE A 151 -0.64 -6.72 -15.73
CA ILE A 151 0.27 -7.71 -15.11
C ILE A 151 1.19 -8.34 -16.15
N GLY A 152 0.67 -8.79 -17.30
CA GLY A 152 1.48 -9.42 -18.34
C GLY A 152 2.52 -8.48 -18.95
N HIS A 153 2.18 -7.20 -19.11
CA HIS A 153 3.15 -6.19 -19.53
C HIS A 153 4.30 -6.04 -18.51
N LEU A 154 3.97 -5.94 -17.22
CA LEU A 154 4.95 -5.78 -16.14
C LEU A 154 5.79 -7.04 -15.92
N ALA A 155 5.20 -8.22 -16.02
CA ALA A 155 5.90 -9.49 -15.94
C ALA A 155 6.90 -9.66 -17.07
N LYS A 156 6.50 -9.38 -18.32
CA LYS A 156 7.43 -9.38 -19.46
C LYS A 156 8.60 -8.41 -19.25
N PHE A 157 8.32 -7.19 -18.80
CA PHE A 157 9.35 -6.20 -18.51
C PHE A 157 10.27 -6.65 -17.37
N GLY A 158 9.70 -7.18 -16.29
CA GLY A 158 10.44 -7.74 -15.16
C GLY A 158 11.43 -8.81 -15.59
N HIS A 159 11.00 -9.80 -16.38
CA HIS A 159 11.87 -10.85 -16.91
C HIS A 159 13.03 -10.29 -17.74
N GLN A 160 12.77 -9.29 -18.60
CA GLN A 160 13.81 -8.61 -19.38
C GLN A 160 14.85 -7.88 -18.50
N HIS A 161 14.45 -7.52 -17.28
CA HIS A 161 15.27 -6.80 -16.32
C HIS A 161 15.72 -7.67 -15.14
N ASN A 162 15.55 -9.00 -15.20
CA ASN A 162 15.89 -9.94 -14.12
C ASN A 162 15.19 -9.63 -12.78
N VAL A 163 13.90 -9.27 -12.85
CA VAL A 163 13.03 -9.06 -11.68
C VAL A 163 11.76 -9.87 -11.83
N LEU A 164 11.48 -10.74 -10.87
CA LEU A 164 10.33 -11.66 -10.92
C LEU A 164 9.06 -11.00 -10.37
N MET A 165 7.92 -11.20 -11.02
CA MET A 165 6.65 -10.66 -10.57
C MET A 165 5.87 -11.66 -9.70
N GLU A 166 5.35 -11.16 -8.59
CA GLU A 166 4.49 -11.87 -7.65
C GLU A 166 3.09 -11.22 -7.65
N VAL A 167 2.03 -12.03 -7.63
CA VAL A 167 0.63 -11.56 -7.67
C VAL A 167 -0.20 -12.27 -6.60
N PHE A 168 -1.06 -11.53 -5.89
CA PHE A 168 -2.06 -12.15 -5.03
C PHE A 168 -3.15 -12.83 -5.86
N VAL A 169 -3.35 -14.13 -5.68
CA VAL A 169 -4.31 -14.93 -6.45
C VAL A 169 -5.53 -15.38 -5.63
N HIS A 170 -5.44 -15.32 -4.30
CA HIS A 170 -6.54 -15.74 -3.42
C HIS A 170 -6.53 -14.97 -2.09
N GLY A 171 -7.70 -14.76 -1.50
CA GLY A 171 -7.87 -14.20 -0.15
C GLY A 171 -8.35 -12.75 -0.16
N SER A 172 -8.11 -11.99 0.91
CA SER A 172 -8.80 -10.69 1.09
C SER A 172 -8.44 -9.62 0.05
N TYR A 173 -9.44 -9.04 -0.63
CA TYR A 173 -9.26 -7.76 -1.32
C TYR A 173 -9.21 -6.57 -0.36
N CYS A 174 -8.47 -5.54 -0.79
CA CYS A 174 -8.51 -4.19 -0.26
C CYS A 174 -9.32 -3.30 -1.22
N ILE A 175 -10.10 -2.36 -0.67
CA ILE A 175 -10.84 -1.38 -1.49
C ILE A 175 -9.94 -0.25 -1.99
N GLY A 176 -8.96 0.17 -1.16
CA GLY A 176 -7.98 1.16 -1.53
C GLY A 176 -6.76 0.52 -2.20
N PHE A 177 -6.10 1.28 -3.08
CA PHE A 177 -4.83 0.90 -3.66
C PHE A 177 -3.81 0.50 -2.58
N SER A 178 -3.10 -0.60 -2.83
CA SER A 178 -2.16 -1.17 -1.87
C SER A 178 -1.07 -0.16 -1.48
N GLY A 179 -0.79 0.00 -0.18
CA GLY A 179 0.15 1.00 0.36
C GLY A 179 -0.41 2.42 0.55
N LEU A 180 -1.55 2.75 -0.07
CA LEU A 180 -2.11 4.12 -0.10
C LEU A 180 -3.40 4.27 0.74
N CYS A 181 -3.56 3.43 1.77
CA CYS A 181 -4.75 3.37 2.60
C CYS A 181 -4.46 3.79 4.05
N TYR A 182 -4.83 5.02 4.38
CA TYR A 182 -4.57 5.70 5.66
C TYR A 182 -5.78 5.77 6.59
N ILE A 183 -6.97 5.33 6.14
CA ILE A 183 -8.23 5.40 6.91
C ILE A 183 -8.14 4.89 8.37
N SER A 184 -7.43 3.80 8.61
CA SER A 184 -7.27 3.24 9.96
C SER A 184 -6.30 4.08 10.79
N SER A 185 -5.24 4.61 10.16
CA SER A 185 -4.27 5.50 10.80
C SER A 185 -4.93 6.79 11.26
N ALA A 186 -5.58 7.50 10.34
CA ALA A 186 -6.28 8.76 10.63
C ALA A 186 -7.32 8.62 11.75
N ARG A 187 -8.03 7.48 11.79
CA ARG A 187 -9.07 7.25 12.79
C ARG A 187 -8.51 6.99 14.18
N ASN A 188 -7.49 6.13 14.30
CA ASN A 188 -7.10 5.63 15.62
C ASN A 188 -5.59 5.35 15.79
N GLY A 189 -4.72 5.87 14.92
CA GLY A 189 -3.28 5.65 14.93
C GLY A 189 -2.88 4.22 14.56
N ALA A 190 -3.83 3.35 14.18
CA ALA A 190 -3.54 1.96 13.84
C ALA A 190 -3.26 1.86 12.33
N SER A 191 -2.07 2.31 11.90
CA SER A 191 -1.71 2.37 10.49
C SER A 191 -1.75 1.00 9.80
N GLY A 192 -2.39 0.95 8.63
CA GLY A 192 -2.41 -0.23 7.78
C GLY A 192 -1.03 -0.57 7.22
N ASN A 193 -0.23 0.46 6.94
CA ASN A 193 1.17 0.37 6.50
C ASN A 193 2.12 -0.12 7.61
N ARG A 194 1.61 -0.31 8.83
CA ARG A 194 2.30 -0.96 9.96
C ARG A 194 1.61 -2.24 10.44
N GLY A 195 0.69 -2.79 9.64
CA GLY A 195 0.01 -4.05 9.97
C GLY A 195 -1.05 -3.95 11.06
N ARG A 196 -1.46 -2.74 11.44
CA ARG A 196 -2.40 -2.48 12.53
C ARG A 196 -3.82 -2.16 12.04
N CYS A 197 -4.09 -2.33 10.75
CA CYS A 197 -5.39 -2.01 10.15
C CYS A 197 -6.57 -2.63 10.91
N SER A 198 -7.49 -1.79 11.39
CA SER A 198 -8.72 -2.18 12.08
C SER A 198 -9.85 -2.57 11.12
N GLN A 199 -9.60 -2.57 9.81
CA GLN A 199 -10.56 -2.91 8.74
C GLN A 199 -11.83 -2.04 8.72
N PRO A 200 -11.74 -0.69 8.75
CA PRO A 200 -12.91 0.19 8.71
C PRO A 200 -13.75 0.01 7.44
N CYS A 201 -13.15 -0.39 6.32
CA CYS A 201 -13.89 -0.73 5.10
C CYS A 201 -14.84 -1.93 5.22
N ARG A 202 -14.78 -2.68 6.32
CA ARG A 202 -15.65 -3.83 6.61
C ARG A 202 -16.63 -3.56 7.75
N GLU A 203 -16.60 -2.36 8.32
CA GLU A 203 -17.58 -1.94 9.33
C GLU A 203 -18.92 -1.63 8.68
N GLN A 204 -19.96 -1.61 9.50
CA GLN A 204 -21.29 -1.21 9.09
C GLN A 204 -21.38 0.33 9.06
N TYR A 205 -22.09 0.84 8.07
CA TYR A 205 -22.40 2.24 7.84
C TYR A 205 -23.89 2.46 7.94
N GLU A 206 -24.30 3.73 8.03
CA GLU A 206 -25.69 4.09 7.76
C GLU A 206 -26.09 3.59 6.37
N THR A 207 -27.31 3.06 6.28
CA THR A 207 -27.85 2.52 5.04
C THR A 207 -27.80 3.58 3.94
N THR A 208 -27.07 3.26 2.88
CA THR A 208 -26.87 4.17 1.74
C THR A 208 -28.13 4.31 0.89
N LYS A 209 -28.14 5.24 -0.08
CA LYS A 209 -29.27 5.46 -0.99
C LYS A 209 -29.61 4.25 -1.88
N VAL A 210 -28.69 3.29 -1.98
CA VAL A 210 -28.90 2.02 -2.71
C VAL A 210 -29.23 0.85 -1.78
N GLY A 211 -29.42 1.09 -0.48
CA GLY A 211 -29.76 0.06 0.49
C GLY A 211 -28.59 -0.81 0.95
N SER A 212 -27.35 -0.36 0.79
CA SER A 212 -26.16 -1.07 1.31
C SER A 212 -25.76 -0.53 2.68
N ASP A 213 -25.50 -1.45 3.60
CA ASP A 213 -24.99 -1.19 4.95
C ASP A 213 -23.45 -1.35 5.03
N TYR A 214 -22.82 -1.96 4.02
CA TYR A 214 -21.37 -2.18 3.93
C TYR A 214 -20.79 -1.65 2.61
N PRO A 215 -20.91 -0.34 2.33
CA PRO A 215 -20.64 0.21 1.00
C PRO A 215 -19.17 0.17 0.55
N LEU A 216 -18.25 -0.16 1.46
CA LEU A 216 -16.81 -0.27 1.20
C LEU A 216 -16.30 -1.72 1.19
N ASN A 217 -17.16 -2.71 1.47
CA ASN A 217 -16.75 -4.08 1.69
C ASN A 217 -16.71 -4.88 0.38
N LEU A 218 -15.53 -5.39 0.05
CA LEU A 218 -15.31 -6.23 -1.13
C LEU A 218 -15.36 -7.71 -0.77
N LYS A 219 -15.73 -8.51 -1.78
CA LYS A 219 -15.54 -9.95 -1.82
C LYS A 219 -14.06 -10.32 -1.69
N ASP A 220 -13.77 -11.58 -1.40
CA ASP A 220 -12.40 -12.09 -1.46
C ASP A 220 -11.96 -12.29 -2.93
N ASN A 221 -10.67 -12.13 -3.20
CA ASN A 221 -10.03 -12.52 -4.44
C ASN A 221 -10.07 -14.04 -4.61
N SER A 222 -10.40 -14.50 -5.80
CA SER A 222 -10.03 -15.84 -6.26
C SER A 222 -9.81 -15.84 -7.77
N ALA A 223 -8.55 -15.98 -8.18
CA ALA A 223 -8.12 -16.14 -9.56
C ALA A 223 -8.00 -17.61 -9.97
N PHE A 224 -8.62 -18.53 -9.24
CA PHE A 224 -8.45 -19.99 -9.40
C PHE A 224 -8.73 -20.49 -10.82
N ASN A 225 -9.77 -19.92 -11.46
CA ASN A 225 -10.16 -20.24 -12.83
C ASN A 225 -9.34 -19.48 -13.89
N ASP A 226 -8.44 -18.59 -13.45
CA ASP A 226 -7.63 -17.72 -14.30
C ASP A 226 -6.14 -18.16 -14.34
N LEU A 227 -5.82 -19.35 -13.82
CA LEU A 227 -4.44 -19.83 -13.73
C LEU A 227 -3.73 -19.83 -15.09
N GLN A 228 -4.40 -20.30 -16.15
CA GLN A 228 -3.82 -20.28 -17.51
C GLN A 228 -3.45 -18.85 -17.94
N ALA A 229 -4.31 -17.87 -17.65
CA ALA A 229 -4.07 -16.49 -18.04
C ALA A 229 -2.89 -15.88 -17.25
N LEU A 230 -2.77 -16.20 -15.96
CA LEU A 230 -1.63 -15.81 -15.12
C LEU A 230 -0.32 -16.42 -15.62
N ALA A 231 -0.38 -17.68 -16.04
CA ALA A 231 0.73 -18.40 -16.64
C ALA A 231 1.19 -17.78 -17.96
N ASP A 232 0.25 -17.51 -18.86
CA ASP A 232 0.52 -16.87 -20.15
C ASP A 232 1.04 -15.44 -19.99
N ALA A 233 0.63 -14.75 -18.91
CA ALA A 233 1.15 -13.43 -18.55
C ALA A 233 2.59 -13.47 -18.05
N GLY A 234 3.14 -14.64 -17.71
CA GLY A 234 4.52 -14.79 -17.22
C GLY A 234 4.68 -14.44 -15.73
N VAL A 235 3.61 -14.50 -14.94
CA VAL A 235 3.70 -14.35 -13.48
C VAL A 235 4.52 -15.50 -12.89
N TYR A 236 5.48 -15.17 -12.02
CA TYR A 236 6.32 -16.18 -11.36
C TYR A 236 5.68 -16.70 -10.07
N SER A 237 5.38 -15.83 -9.11
CA SER A 237 4.86 -16.26 -7.79
C SER A 237 3.36 -15.98 -7.65
N LEU A 238 2.60 -17.03 -7.32
CA LEU A 238 1.16 -17.04 -7.06
C LEU A 238 0.93 -17.00 -5.55
N LYS A 239 0.68 -15.80 -5.02
CA LYS A 239 0.60 -15.57 -3.58
C LYS A 239 -0.81 -15.72 -3.03
N VAL A 240 -0.95 -16.53 -1.99
CA VAL A 240 -2.19 -16.69 -1.23
C VAL A 240 -2.20 -15.76 -0.01
N GLU A 241 -3.24 -14.94 0.15
CA GLU A 241 -3.44 -14.13 1.36
C GLU A 241 -4.11 -14.95 2.45
N GLY A 242 -3.52 -14.98 3.65
CA GLY A 242 -4.15 -15.70 4.75
C GLY A 242 -3.36 -15.80 6.05
N ARG A 243 -2.41 -14.90 6.34
CA ARG A 243 -1.53 -15.02 7.52
C ARG A 243 -2.24 -14.98 8.89
N ILE A 244 -3.51 -14.58 8.96
CA ILE A 244 -4.32 -14.61 10.20
C ILE A 244 -5.26 -15.84 10.21
N LYS A 245 -5.27 -16.63 9.13
CA LYS A 245 -6.13 -17.81 8.98
C LYS A 245 -5.52 -19.00 9.71
N LYS A 246 -6.37 -20.00 9.97
CA LYS A 246 -6.00 -21.22 10.70
C LYS A 246 -5.46 -22.29 9.74
N PRO A 247 -4.75 -23.31 10.24
CA PRO A 247 -4.10 -24.34 9.41
C PRO A 247 -5.02 -24.98 8.37
N HIS A 248 -6.26 -25.35 8.74
CA HIS A 248 -7.22 -25.94 7.80
C HIS A 248 -7.59 -25.02 6.62
N TYR A 249 -7.61 -23.70 6.80
CA TYR A 249 -7.80 -22.75 5.69
C TYR A 249 -6.60 -22.78 4.76
N VAL A 250 -5.39 -22.69 5.34
CA VAL A 250 -4.14 -22.67 4.58
C VAL A 250 -4.00 -23.95 3.76
N TYR A 251 -4.16 -25.11 4.40
CA TYR A 251 -4.13 -26.41 3.72
C TYR A 251 -5.13 -26.47 2.57
N THR A 252 -6.42 -26.17 2.83
CA THR A 252 -7.48 -26.32 1.81
C THR A 252 -7.20 -25.45 0.59
N VAL A 253 -6.80 -24.19 0.80
CA VAL A 253 -6.53 -23.27 -0.31
C VAL A 253 -5.27 -23.69 -1.08
N VAL A 254 -4.17 -23.99 -0.37
CA VAL A 254 -2.91 -24.38 -0.99
C VAL A 254 -3.06 -25.69 -1.77
N ASP A 255 -3.70 -26.70 -1.20
CA ASP A 255 -3.92 -28.01 -1.84
C ASP A 255 -4.74 -27.87 -3.14
N ASN A 256 -5.79 -27.05 -3.13
CA ASN A 256 -6.58 -26.78 -4.34
C ASN A 256 -5.73 -26.10 -5.42
N TRP A 257 -4.95 -25.07 -5.06
CA TRP A 257 -4.06 -24.39 -6.00
C TRP A 257 -2.94 -25.30 -6.52
N ARG A 258 -2.32 -26.10 -5.65
CA ARG A 258 -1.29 -27.08 -6.02
C ARG A 258 -1.82 -28.07 -7.05
N LYS A 259 -2.99 -28.65 -6.80
CA LYS A 259 -3.69 -29.54 -7.76
C LYS A 259 -3.97 -28.86 -9.08
N GLN A 260 -4.38 -27.59 -9.06
CA GLN A 260 -4.66 -26.83 -10.29
C GLN A 260 -3.38 -26.55 -11.09
N ILE A 261 -2.28 -26.20 -10.42
CA ILE A 261 -0.97 -26.00 -11.05
C ILE A 261 -0.43 -27.32 -11.61
N ASP A 262 -0.55 -28.42 -10.87
CA ASP A 262 -0.12 -29.74 -11.34
C ASP A 262 -0.86 -30.18 -12.60
N ARG A 263 -2.19 -29.92 -12.66
CA ARG A 263 -2.97 -30.17 -13.88
C ARG A 263 -2.44 -29.36 -15.06
N LEU A 264 -2.13 -28.07 -14.85
CA LEU A 264 -1.56 -27.22 -15.90
C LEU A 264 -0.21 -27.76 -16.40
N CYS A 265 0.69 -28.10 -15.48
CA CYS A 265 2.02 -28.64 -15.79
C CYS A 265 1.93 -29.98 -16.53
N ASP A 266 0.99 -30.85 -16.14
CA ASP A 266 0.75 -32.15 -16.76
C ASP A 266 0.01 -32.06 -18.12
N GLY A 267 -0.38 -30.86 -18.57
CA GLY A 267 -1.20 -30.67 -19.77
C GLY A 267 -2.63 -31.22 -19.65
N LYS A 268 -3.12 -31.40 -18.43
CA LYS A 268 -4.49 -31.83 -18.13
C LYS A 268 -5.43 -30.62 -18.13
N ALA A 269 -6.70 -30.83 -18.47
CA ALA A 269 -7.72 -29.78 -18.40
C ALA A 269 -7.81 -29.20 -16.98
N LEU A 270 -7.86 -27.87 -16.85
CA LEU A 270 -8.02 -27.21 -15.55
C LEU A 270 -9.38 -27.53 -14.91
N SER A 271 -9.43 -27.60 -13.58
CA SER A 271 -10.68 -27.80 -12.85
C SER A 271 -11.41 -26.47 -12.70
N ASN A 272 -12.73 -26.50 -12.90
CA ASN A 272 -13.63 -25.38 -12.56
C ASN A 272 -14.34 -25.61 -11.21
N ASP A 273 -14.07 -26.73 -10.54
CA ASP A 273 -14.67 -27.04 -9.24
C ASP A 273 -13.99 -26.22 -8.13
N THR A 274 -14.74 -25.26 -7.59
CA THR A 274 -14.30 -24.41 -6.47
C THR A 274 -14.99 -24.77 -5.16
N THR A 275 -15.67 -25.93 -5.10
CA THR A 275 -16.52 -26.32 -3.97
C THR A 275 -15.75 -26.27 -2.65
N ASP A 276 -14.53 -26.81 -2.61
CA ASP A 276 -13.74 -26.85 -1.39
C ASP A 276 -13.29 -25.46 -0.93
N LEU A 277 -13.00 -24.54 -1.85
CA LEU A 277 -12.66 -23.15 -1.52
C LEU A 277 -13.80 -22.43 -0.80
N TYR A 278 -15.06 -22.80 -1.09
CA TYR A 278 -16.23 -22.25 -0.39
C TYR A 278 -16.48 -22.88 1.00
N THR A 279 -15.76 -23.95 1.36
CA THR A 279 -15.94 -24.64 2.66
C THR A 279 -15.12 -24.02 3.78
N VAL A 280 -14.12 -23.21 3.43
CA VAL A 280 -13.33 -22.41 4.36
C VAL A 280 -13.79 -20.96 4.32
N PHE A 281 -13.42 -20.17 5.33
CA PHE A 281 -13.89 -18.79 5.45
C PHE A 281 -13.67 -18.01 4.14
N ASN A 282 -14.74 -17.40 3.63
CA ASN A 282 -14.69 -16.50 2.48
C ASN A 282 -15.79 -15.44 2.59
N ARG A 283 -15.61 -14.28 1.96
CA ARG A 283 -16.66 -13.26 1.77
C ARG A 283 -17.22 -13.31 0.35
N ASP A 284 -17.51 -14.52 -0.13
CA ASP A 284 -17.69 -14.82 -1.56
C ASP A 284 -16.45 -14.43 -2.39
N PHE A 285 -16.40 -14.87 -3.64
CA PHE A 285 -15.24 -14.66 -4.49
C PHE A 285 -15.49 -13.69 -5.64
N SER A 286 -14.43 -13.01 -6.04
CA SER A 286 -14.36 -12.18 -7.23
C SER A 286 -12.94 -12.18 -7.81
N ASN A 287 -12.83 -12.17 -9.13
CA ASN A 287 -11.60 -11.89 -9.87
C ASN A 287 -11.70 -10.55 -10.62
N GLY A 288 -12.57 -9.64 -10.17
CA GLY A 288 -12.96 -8.44 -10.91
C GLY A 288 -11.78 -7.51 -11.23
N PHE A 289 -10.76 -7.41 -10.37
CA PHE A 289 -9.56 -6.63 -10.71
C PHE A 289 -8.79 -7.28 -11.88
N LEU A 290 -8.50 -8.58 -11.76
CA LEU A 290 -7.76 -9.35 -12.76
C LEU A 290 -8.43 -9.30 -14.14
N GLN A 291 -9.77 -9.43 -14.19
CA GLN A 291 -10.55 -9.39 -15.42
C GLN A 291 -10.81 -7.97 -15.95
N GLY A 292 -10.44 -6.92 -15.21
CA GLY A 292 -10.78 -5.54 -15.55
C GLY A 292 -12.29 -5.24 -15.42
N GLU A 293 -13.00 -6.05 -14.65
CA GLU A 293 -14.45 -5.95 -14.42
C GLU A 293 -14.74 -5.27 -13.07
N PHE A 294 -14.41 -3.98 -12.99
CA PHE A 294 -14.63 -3.15 -11.80
C PHE A 294 -16.13 -2.80 -11.65
N GLY A 295 -16.94 -3.76 -11.22
CA GLY A 295 -18.40 -3.69 -11.18
C GLY A 295 -18.99 -3.89 -9.79
N LYS A 296 -20.31 -3.68 -9.68
CA LYS A 296 -21.06 -3.87 -8.42
C LYS A 296 -20.89 -5.26 -7.81
N ASN A 297 -20.67 -6.27 -8.64
CA ASN A 297 -20.48 -7.67 -8.25
C ASN A 297 -19.21 -7.93 -7.42
N MET A 298 -18.25 -6.99 -7.38
CA MET A 298 -17.09 -7.09 -6.50
C MET A 298 -17.42 -6.78 -5.03
N TYR A 299 -18.54 -6.10 -4.77
CA TYR A 299 -18.98 -5.77 -3.42
C TYR A 299 -19.78 -6.92 -2.80
N ILE A 300 -19.78 -6.95 -1.47
CA ILE A 300 -20.65 -7.82 -0.67
C ILE A 300 -21.14 -7.10 0.57
N ASP A 301 -22.45 -7.12 0.77
CA ASP A 301 -23.13 -6.42 1.86
C ASP A 301 -23.11 -7.24 3.17
N ASN A 302 -21.99 -7.92 3.44
CA ASN A 302 -21.76 -8.71 4.65
C ASN A 302 -20.25 -8.98 4.84
N PRO A 303 -19.66 -8.66 6.01
CA PRO A 303 -18.25 -8.92 6.28
C PRO A 303 -17.97 -10.33 6.83
N ARG A 304 -19.01 -11.14 7.07
CA ARG A 304 -18.89 -12.48 7.68
C ARG A 304 -18.72 -13.58 6.64
N ASP A 305 -18.47 -14.79 7.14
CA ASP A 305 -18.32 -16.00 6.33
C ASP A 305 -19.56 -16.26 5.46
N HIS A 306 -19.34 -16.43 4.16
CA HIS A 306 -20.36 -16.63 3.13
C HIS A 306 -20.65 -18.10 2.85
N ALA A 307 -19.88 -19.05 3.41
CA ALA A 307 -20.01 -20.49 3.13
C ALA A 307 -21.45 -21.01 3.25
N VAL A 308 -22.12 -20.75 4.38
CA VAL A 308 -23.51 -21.21 4.61
C VAL A 308 -24.46 -20.65 3.56
N LYS A 309 -24.35 -19.35 3.24
CA LYS A 309 -25.21 -18.70 2.25
C LYS A 309 -25.00 -19.28 0.86
N HIS A 310 -23.74 -19.48 0.46
CA HIS A 310 -23.38 -20.11 -0.80
C HIS A 310 -24.02 -21.48 -0.95
N PHE A 311 -23.79 -22.39 0.01
CA PHE A 311 -24.30 -23.76 -0.07
C PHE A 311 -25.82 -23.84 0.04
N SER A 312 -26.46 -22.98 0.84
CA SER A 312 -27.93 -22.90 0.87
C SER A 312 -28.51 -22.50 -0.49
N THR A 313 -27.83 -21.61 -1.24
CA THR A 313 -28.23 -21.26 -2.61
C THR A 313 -27.99 -22.41 -3.59
N VAL A 314 -26.83 -23.06 -3.53
CA VAL A 314 -26.50 -24.21 -4.39
C VAL A 314 -27.48 -25.37 -4.19
N TYR A 315 -27.84 -25.67 -2.94
CA TYR A 315 -28.80 -26.73 -2.61
C TYR A 315 -30.27 -26.28 -2.68
N GLN A 316 -30.54 -25.04 -3.14
CA GLN A 316 -31.88 -24.49 -3.29
C GLN A 316 -32.74 -24.60 -2.01
N CYS A 317 -32.12 -24.39 -0.84
CA CYS A 317 -32.81 -24.47 0.44
C CYS A 317 -33.90 -23.38 0.53
N THR A 318 -35.12 -23.78 0.91
CA THR A 318 -36.28 -22.89 1.08
C THR A 318 -36.74 -22.77 2.53
N THR A 319 -36.30 -23.68 3.41
CA THR A 319 -36.71 -23.74 4.82
C THR A 319 -35.55 -23.49 5.78
N ILE A 320 -35.87 -23.11 7.02
CA ILE A 320 -34.88 -22.91 8.09
C ILE A 320 -34.16 -24.23 8.41
N ASP A 321 -34.88 -25.36 8.42
CA ASP A 321 -34.30 -26.68 8.75
C ASP A 321 -33.29 -27.15 7.70
N GLU A 322 -33.54 -26.87 6.42
CA GLU A 322 -32.57 -27.12 5.35
C GLU A 322 -31.31 -26.29 5.54
N ILE A 323 -31.43 -24.99 5.86
CA ILE A 323 -30.28 -24.13 6.14
C ILE A 323 -29.50 -24.62 7.38
N GLN A 324 -30.19 -25.09 8.42
CA GLN A 324 -29.53 -25.68 9.59
C GLN A 324 -28.82 -27.00 9.25
N SER A 325 -29.39 -27.80 8.35
CA SER A 325 -28.73 -28.99 7.81
C SER A 325 -27.43 -28.65 7.07
N VAL A 326 -27.43 -27.60 6.25
CA VAL A 326 -26.23 -27.08 5.57
C VAL A 326 -25.17 -26.64 6.59
N LYS A 327 -25.56 -25.90 7.63
CA LYS A 327 -24.64 -25.49 8.71
C LYS A 327 -23.98 -26.69 9.39
N ARG A 328 -24.76 -27.73 9.72
CA ARG A 328 -24.23 -28.98 10.32
C ARG A 328 -23.25 -29.67 9.37
N ARG A 329 -23.60 -29.85 8.11
CA ARG A 329 -22.71 -30.47 7.10
C ARG A 329 -21.39 -29.71 6.95
N LEU A 330 -21.42 -28.38 6.94
CA LEU A 330 -20.22 -27.56 6.86
C LEU A 330 -19.36 -27.67 8.12
N TYR A 331 -19.98 -27.69 9.29
CA TYR A 331 -19.29 -27.94 10.55
C TYR A 331 -18.60 -29.31 10.54
N ASP A 332 -19.30 -30.37 10.16
CA ASP A 332 -18.76 -31.73 10.10
C ASP A 332 -17.61 -31.82 9.07
N LYS A 333 -17.77 -31.22 7.89
CA LYS A 333 -16.72 -31.17 6.87
C LYS A 333 -15.50 -30.41 7.37
N LYS A 334 -15.68 -29.28 8.04
CA LYS A 334 -14.58 -28.50 8.65
C LYS A 334 -13.85 -29.31 9.71
N THR A 335 -14.57 -30.02 10.58
CA THR A 335 -13.97 -30.89 11.61
C THR A 335 -13.12 -31.99 10.97
N LYS A 336 -13.61 -32.62 9.90
CA LYS A 336 -12.83 -33.62 9.16
C LYS A 336 -11.56 -33.04 8.53
N ILE A 337 -11.64 -31.84 7.95
CA ILE A 337 -10.45 -31.16 7.41
C ILE A 337 -9.46 -30.86 8.54
N ILE A 338 -9.92 -30.38 9.69
CA ILE A 338 -9.04 -30.10 10.84
C ILE A 338 -8.32 -31.38 11.28
N GLN A 339 -9.05 -32.47 11.47
CA GLN A 339 -8.47 -33.77 11.87
C GLN A 339 -7.49 -34.31 10.83
N HIS A 340 -7.81 -34.18 9.54
CA HIS A 340 -6.92 -34.56 8.45
C HIS A 340 -5.62 -33.75 8.51
N VAL A 341 -5.71 -32.42 8.61
CA VAL A 341 -4.54 -31.54 8.69
C VAL A 341 -3.71 -31.84 9.93
N GLU A 342 -4.34 -32.03 11.09
CA GLU A 342 -3.64 -32.42 12.34
C GLU A 342 -2.88 -33.74 12.17
N SER A 343 -3.46 -34.73 11.48
CA SER A 343 -2.79 -35.99 11.16
C SER A 343 -1.58 -35.78 10.25
N GLU A 344 -1.73 -35.04 9.15
CA GLU A 344 -0.65 -34.77 8.19
C GLU A 344 0.52 -34.02 8.83
N VAL A 345 0.24 -33.04 9.69
CA VAL A 345 1.28 -32.22 10.33
C VAL A 345 1.89 -32.85 11.58
N SER A 346 1.24 -33.87 12.17
CA SER A 346 1.71 -34.52 13.40
C SER A 346 3.09 -35.16 13.27
N ALA A 347 3.43 -35.63 12.07
CA ALA A 347 4.73 -36.22 11.76
C ALA A 347 5.81 -35.16 11.44
N MET A 348 5.42 -33.90 11.25
CA MET A 348 6.33 -32.79 10.95
C MET A 348 6.83 -32.15 12.24
N ASP A 349 7.73 -32.86 12.94
CA ASP A 349 8.43 -32.29 14.08
C ASP A 349 9.45 -31.24 13.61
N LEU A 350 9.55 -30.12 14.34
CA LEU A 350 10.62 -29.14 14.12
C LEU A 350 11.98 -29.66 14.63
N GLY A 351 11.97 -30.83 15.28
CA GLY A 351 13.10 -31.44 15.94
C GLY A 351 13.41 -30.74 17.26
N ALA A 352 13.93 -31.49 18.23
CA ALA A 352 14.67 -30.89 19.34
C ALA A 352 15.99 -30.34 18.77
N THR A 353 15.96 -29.14 18.18
CA THR A 353 17.18 -28.44 17.77
C THR A 353 17.94 -28.03 19.04
N ASN A 354 18.70 -28.99 19.59
CA ASN A 354 19.60 -28.85 20.75
C ASN A 354 20.87 -28.03 20.44
N THR A 355 20.86 -27.28 19.35
CA THR A 355 21.90 -26.30 19.02
C THR A 355 21.26 -24.97 18.65
N VAL A 356 20.31 -24.49 19.46
CA VAL A 356 20.15 -23.04 19.58
C VAL A 356 21.36 -22.55 20.38
N THR A 357 22.49 -22.31 19.70
CA THR A 357 23.40 -21.26 20.18
C THR A 357 22.50 -20.04 20.32
N SER A 358 22.17 -19.71 21.56
CA SER A 358 21.29 -18.60 21.90
C SER A 358 21.66 -17.39 21.06
N LEU A 359 20.88 -17.10 20.01
CA LEU A 359 21.02 -15.88 19.19
C LEU A 359 20.84 -14.62 20.05
N LYS A 360 20.47 -14.78 21.34
CA LYS A 360 20.41 -13.73 22.36
C LYS A 360 21.81 -13.30 22.85
N GLY A 361 22.89 -14.00 22.51
CA GLY A 361 24.27 -13.66 22.89
C GLY A 361 25.15 -13.29 21.70
N SER A 362 25.72 -12.09 21.72
CA SER A 362 26.95 -11.67 21.00
C SER A 362 26.97 -11.64 19.45
N ILE A 363 25.84 -11.46 18.75
CA ILE A 363 25.93 -11.03 17.33
C ILE A 363 26.13 -9.51 17.29
N GLU A 364 27.34 -9.07 16.91
CA GLU A 364 27.63 -7.65 16.72
C GLU A 364 26.94 -7.17 15.44
N ALA A 365 25.88 -6.37 15.60
CA ALA A 365 25.22 -5.74 14.46
C ALA A 365 26.13 -4.66 13.85
N PRO A 366 26.10 -4.46 12.52
CA PRO A 366 26.83 -3.38 11.87
C PRO A 366 26.54 -2.04 12.56
N LYS A 367 27.60 -1.32 12.94
CA LYS A 367 27.48 0.02 13.53
C LYS A 367 27.19 1.02 12.43
N LEU A 368 26.03 1.67 12.53
CA LEU A 368 25.67 2.74 11.62
C LEU A 368 26.45 4.01 11.98
N ALA A 369 26.95 4.70 10.95
CA ALA A 369 27.60 5.99 11.14
C ALA A 369 26.58 6.98 11.75
N PRO A 370 26.96 7.78 12.76
CA PRO A 370 26.10 8.82 13.29
C PRO A 370 25.67 9.78 12.19
N LEU A 371 24.36 10.01 12.08
CA LEU A 371 23.82 11.01 11.17
C LEU A 371 24.06 12.40 11.75
N LEU A 372 24.40 13.36 10.89
CA LEU A 372 24.63 14.74 11.29
C LEU A 372 23.34 15.34 11.86
N GLU A 373 23.50 16.20 12.87
CA GLU A 373 22.40 17.01 13.37
C GLU A 373 21.86 17.93 12.27
N ASN A 374 20.55 18.19 12.31
CA ASN A 374 19.94 19.09 11.35
C ASN A 374 20.49 20.50 11.57
N PRO A 375 21.05 21.15 10.54
CA PRO A 375 21.65 22.47 10.71
C PRO A 375 20.56 23.49 11.04
N THR A 376 20.88 24.43 11.93
CA THR A 376 19.97 25.54 12.26
C THR A 376 19.61 26.32 11.00
N ILE A 377 18.31 26.45 10.74
CA ILE A 377 17.83 27.16 9.56
C ILE A 377 17.70 28.64 9.91
N GLY A 378 18.71 29.44 9.52
CA GLY A 378 18.72 30.90 9.71
C GLY A 378 18.04 31.70 8.60
N SER A 379 17.64 31.06 7.50
CA SER A 379 16.93 31.69 6.37
C SER A 379 15.42 31.52 6.48
N LYS A 380 14.66 32.48 5.93
CA LYS A 380 13.19 32.38 5.79
C LYS A 380 12.80 31.07 5.09
N LYS A 381 11.86 30.34 5.69
CA LYS A 381 11.28 29.11 5.11
C LYS A 381 10.49 29.44 3.85
N ARG A 382 10.54 28.57 2.86
CA ARG A 382 9.75 28.74 1.62
C ARG A 382 8.34 28.19 1.79
N LEU A 383 7.36 28.89 1.22
CA LEU A 383 5.99 28.41 1.10
C LEU A 383 5.79 27.77 -0.28
N SER A 384 5.25 26.56 -0.30
CA SER A 384 4.84 25.84 -1.49
C SER A 384 3.33 25.56 -1.45
N ILE A 385 2.65 25.67 -2.57
CA ILE A 385 1.20 25.43 -2.65
C ILE A 385 0.84 24.41 -3.72
N LEU A 386 -0.20 23.61 -3.48
CA LEU A 386 -0.81 22.74 -4.50
C LEU A 386 -2.09 23.34 -5.05
N VAL A 387 -2.19 23.43 -6.36
CA VAL A 387 -3.42 23.80 -7.06
C VAL A 387 -3.84 22.70 -8.03
N SER A 388 -5.09 22.75 -8.50
CA SER A 388 -5.65 21.78 -9.46
C SER A 388 -6.57 22.41 -10.50
N SER A 389 -6.62 23.75 -10.54
CA SER A 389 -7.45 24.51 -11.47
C SER A 389 -6.56 25.50 -12.23
N GLU A 390 -6.77 25.62 -13.53
CA GLU A 390 -6.07 26.59 -14.37
C GLU A 390 -6.30 28.04 -13.89
N GLN A 391 -7.44 28.32 -13.24
CA GLN A 391 -7.74 29.65 -12.69
C GLN A 391 -6.74 30.07 -11.60
N ASP A 392 -6.19 29.09 -10.88
CA ASP A 392 -5.24 29.33 -9.80
C ASP A 392 -3.80 29.50 -10.31
N VAL A 393 -3.53 29.31 -11.60
CA VAL A 393 -2.18 29.42 -12.17
C VAL A 393 -1.64 30.84 -12.10
N SER A 394 -2.53 31.84 -12.04
CA SER A 394 -2.18 33.25 -11.77
C SER A 394 -1.44 33.45 -10.44
N LEU A 395 -1.57 32.54 -9.48
CA LEU A 395 -0.83 32.58 -8.21
C LEU A 395 0.69 32.43 -8.42
N THR A 396 1.13 31.90 -9.56
CA THR A 396 2.55 31.88 -9.95
C THR A 396 3.15 33.28 -10.08
N LEU A 397 2.34 34.33 -10.16
CA LEU A 397 2.79 35.72 -10.18
C LEU A 397 3.45 36.17 -8.87
N ASN A 398 3.22 35.46 -7.76
CA ASN A 398 3.84 35.75 -6.47
C ASN A 398 5.22 35.08 -6.36
N ASP A 399 6.29 35.88 -6.42
CA ASP A 399 7.68 35.39 -6.34
C ASP A 399 8.06 34.76 -4.98
N ASN A 400 7.24 34.93 -3.95
CA ASN A 400 7.50 34.38 -2.62
C ASN A 400 6.96 32.94 -2.45
N VAL A 401 6.32 32.37 -3.47
CA VAL A 401 5.61 31.09 -3.36
C VAL A 401 5.93 30.17 -4.53
N ASP A 402 6.23 28.91 -4.22
CA ASP A 402 6.34 27.85 -5.21
C ASP A 402 4.93 27.27 -5.51
N VAL A 403 4.47 27.34 -6.76
CA VAL A 403 3.15 26.83 -7.16
C VAL A 403 3.28 25.50 -7.90
N TYR A 404 2.71 24.45 -7.32
CA TYR A 404 2.64 23.12 -7.89
C TYR A 404 1.25 22.84 -8.44
N TYR A 405 1.18 22.20 -9.62
CA TYR A 405 -0.08 21.82 -10.27
C TYR A 405 -0.28 20.31 -10.24
N GLN A 406 -1.37 19.87 -9.61
CA GLN A 406 -1.73 18.45 -9.53
C GLN A 406 -2.10 17.90 -10.90
N LEU A 407 -1.31 16.92 -11.36
CA LEU A 407 -1.59 16.19 -12.60
C LEU A 407 -2.64 15.09 -12.37
N PRO A 408 -3.51 14.82 -13.35
CA PRO A 408 -4.51 13.76 -13.24
C PRO A 408 -3.87 12.36 -13.30
N MET A 409 -4.56 11.35 -12.76
CA MET A 409 -4.14 9.95 -12.86
C MET A 409 -4.33 9.39 -14.28
N GLY A 410 -5.32 9.89 -15.01
CA GLY A 410 -5.57 9.60 -16.44
C GLY A 410 -4.82 10.55 -17.36
N LEU A 411 -3.52 10.76 -17.11
CA LEU A 411 -2.68 11.77 -17.73
C LEU A 411 -2.66 11.69 -19.26
N LYS A 412 -2.67 10.48 -19.85
CA LYS A 412 -2.62 10.30 -21.32
C LYS A 412 -3.74 11.08 -22.03
N ALA A 413 -4.91 11.18 -21.40
CA ALA A 413 -6.06 11.84 -21.99
C ALA A 413 -5.93 13.37 -22.07
N GLU A 414 -5.05 13.96 -21.26
CA GLU A 414 -4.90 15.41 -21.07
C GLU A 414 -3.48 15.89 -21.42
N LEU A 415 -2.62 15.01 -21.94
CA LEU A 415 -1.20 15.29 -22.18
C LEU A 415 -0.97 16.57 -22.99
N ALA A 416 -1.65 16.71 -24.14
CA ALA A 416 -1.46 17.86 -25.03
C ALA A 416 -1.85 19.19 -24.37
N SER A 417 -2.98 19.23 -23.64
CA SER A 417 -3.41 20.43 -22.90
C SER A 417 -2.48 20.74 -21.73
N LEU A 418 -1.97 19.71 -21.05
CA LEU A 418 -1.02 19.89 -19.95
C LEU A 418 0.32 20.45 -20.46
N ILE A 419 0.86 19.94 -21.57
CA ILE A 419 2.08 20.50 -22.19
C ILE A 419 1.87 22.00 -22.47
N ALA A 420 0.79 22.36 -23.16
CA ALA A 420 0.48 23.75 -23.47
C ALA A 420 0.34 24.63 -22.21
N LEU A 421 -0.25 24.09 -21.13
CA LEU A 421 -0.39 24.79 -19.85
C LEU A 421 0.97 25.14 -19.23
N PHE A 422 1.89 24.18 -19.19
CA PHE A 422 3.23 24.37 -18.60
C PHE A 422 4.13 25.24 -19.48
N GLU A 423 4.07 25.10 -20.81
CA GLU A 423 4.80 25.97 -21.74
C GLU A 423 4.35 27.44 -21.61
N ALA A 424 3.06 27.67 -21.42
CA ALA A 424 2.53 29.01 -21.17
C ALA A 424 2.88 29.57 -19.78
N ASN A 425 3.25 28.71 -18.83
CA ASN A 425 3.50 29.09 -17.43
C ASN A 425 4.80 28.45 -16.89
N PRO A 426 6.00 28.93 -17.30
CA PRO A 426 7.27 28.27 -16.96
C PRO A 426 7.61 28.21 -15.45
N ARG A 427 6.95 29.01 -14.61
CA ARG A 427 7.10 28.95 -13.14
C ARG A 427 6.22 27.88 -12.49
N LEU A 428 5.24 27.32 -13.20
CA LEU A 428 4.36 26.28 -12.69
C LEU A 428 5.13 24.95 -12.60
N LYS A 429 5.04 24.27 -11.45
CA LYS A 429 5.79 23.03 -11.19
C LYS A 429 4.85 21.82 -11.24
N PRO A 430 5.20 20.73 -11.93
CA PRO A 430 4.32 19.57 -12.02
C PRO A 430 4.31 18.76 -10.71
N TRP A 431 3.12 18.30 -10.33
CA TRP A 431 2.90 17.38 -9.20
C TRP A 431 2.26 16.09 -9.69
N PHE A 432 3.02 14.99 -9.69
CA PHE A 432 2.55 13.70 -10.20
C PHE A 432 1.82 12.89 -9.10
N PRO A 433 0.67 12.26 -9.43
CA PRO A 433 -0.07 11.41 -8.50
C PRO A 433 0.66 10.07 -8.28
N ALA A 434 0.29 9.34 -7.23
CA ALA A 434 0.88 8.02 -6.96
C ALA A 434 0.55 6.97 -8.03
N ILE A 435 -0.65 7.08 -8.64
CA ILE A 435 -1.21 6.07 -9.53
C ILE A 435 -1.10 6.56 -10.98
N LEU A 436 -0.25 5.89 -11.75
CA LEU A 436 0.01 6.12 -13.18
C LEU A 436 0.26 4.76 -13.82
N ILE A 437 -0.75 4.19 -14.48
CA ILE A 437 -0.74 2.79 -14.94
C ILE A 437 -0.61 2.77 -16.47
N GLY A 438 0.31 1.94 -16.97
CA GLY A 438 0.50 1.75 -18.42
C GLY A 438 0.72 3.05 -19.16
N ASP A 439 -0.16 3.37 -20.11
CA ASP A 439 -0.02 4.56 -20.95
C ASP A 439 0.01 5.89 -20.19
N ASP A 440 -0.61 5.96 -19.00
CA ASP A 440 -0.58 7.19 -18.20
C ASP A 440 0.82 7.44 -17.61
N PHE A 441 1.60 6.39 -17.36
CA PHE A 441 3.01 6.52 -17.00
C PHE A 441 3.89 6.95 -18.19
N GLU A 442 3.65 6.39 -19.37
CA GLU A 442 4.39 6.83 -20.58
C GLU A 442 4.07 8.29 -20.94
N ALA A 443 2.81 8.72 -20.75
CA ALA A 443 2.44 10.11 -20.91
C ALA A 443 3.12 11.02 -19.87
N ALA A 444 3.36 10.54 -18.64
CA ALA A 444 4.10 11.30 -17.64
C ALA A 444 5.55 11.56 -18.07
N LYS A 445 6.21 10.58 -18.69
CA LYS A 445 7.56 10.74 -19.27
C LYS A 445 7.57 11.75 -20.42
N GLN A 446 6.62 11.61 -21.36
CA GLN A 446 6.48 12.54 -22.48
C GLN A 446 6.23 13.98 -22.02
N LEU A 447 5.43 14.17 -20.96
CA LEU A 447 5.20 15.49 -20.37
C LEU A 447 6.52 16.07 -19.83
N LEU A 448 7.30 15.28 -19.09
CA LEU A 448 8.59 15.73 -18.54
C LEU A 448 9.59 16.09 -19.64
N ASP A 449 9.66 15.28 -20.70
CA ASP A 449 10.55 15.53 -21.84
C ASP A 449 10.18 16.83 -22.58
N ALA A 450 8.88 17.11 -22.70
CA ALA A 450 8.39 18.32 -23.37
C ALA A 450 8.63 19.59 -22.55
N ILE A 451 8.32 19.57 -21.24
CA ILE A 451 8.31 20.79 -20.43
C ILE A 451 9.64 21.05 -19.71
N ASN A 452 10.50 20.03 -19.57
CA ASN A 452 11.81 20.07 -18.92
C ASN A 452 11.82 20.94 -17.63
N PRO A 453 11.04 20.58 -16.60
CA PRO A 453 10.77 21.45 -15.47
C PRO A 453 12.01 21.61 -14.59
N SER A 454 12.23 22.79 -14.02
CA SER A 454 13.35 23.03 -13.09
C SER A 454 13.32 22.13 -11.86
N ILE A 455 12.11 21.76 -11.40
CA ILE A 455 11.87 20.83 -10.31
C ILE A 455 10.43 20.27 -10.40
N LEU A 456 10.24 19.03 -9.97
CA LEU A 456 8.92 18.40 -9.84
C LEU A 456 8.68 17.78 -8.45
N VAL A 457 7.43 17.53 -8.10
CA VAL A 457 7.06 16.63 -6.99
C VAL A 457 6.38 15.40 -7.58
N THR A 458 6.70 14.21 -7.06
CA THR A 458 6.01 12.99 -7.49
C THR A 458 5.70 12.07 -6.33
N ASN A 459 4.49 11.52 -6.32
CA ASN A 459 4.09 10.43 -5.43
C ASN A 459 4.30 9.04 -6.05
N ASN A 460 4.82 8.97 -7.29
CA ASN A 460 5.10 7.73 -8.02
C ASN A 460 6.61 7.54 -8.15
N SER A 461 7.13 6.45 -7.57
CA SER A 461 8.57 6.15 -7.59
C SER A 461 9.13 5.91 -9.00
N GLY A 462 8.31 5.47 -9.96
CA GLY A 462 8.74 5.31 -11.35
C GLY A 462 8.97 6.64 -12.05
N VAL A 463 8.16 7.66 -11.74
CA VAL A 463 8.42 9.04 -12.20
C VAL A 463 9.66 9.61 -11.52
N GLY A 464 9.89 9.31 -10.25
CA GLY A 464 11.10 9.72 -9.53
C GLY A 464 12.37 9.12 -10.14
N PHE A 465 12.32 7.82 -10.47
CA PHE A 465 13.40 7.13 -11.20
C PHE A 465 13.65 7.74 -12.57
N TYR A 466 12.57 8.04 -13.32
CA TYR A 466 12.70 8.69 -14.61
C TYR A 466 13.39 10.05 -14.49
N ALA A 467 12.94 10.89 -13.54
CA ALA A 467 13.54 12.20 -13.28
C ALA A 467 15.03 12.10 -12.93
N GLN A 468 15.43 11.15 -12.08
CA GLN A 468 16.84 10.86 -11.81
C GLN A 468 17.59 10.50 -13.11
N SER A 469 17.06 9.58 -13.92
CA SER A 469 17.72 9.10 -15.14
C SER A 469 17.91 10.19 -16.20
N THR A 470 17.08 11.22 -16.18
CA THR A 470 17.14 12.37 -17.10
C THR A 470 17.77 13.62 -16.46
N GLY A 471 18.25 13.54 -15.22
CA GLY A 471 18.92 14.64 -14.53
C GLY A 471 17.98 15.77 -14.06
N LEU A 472 16.67 15.50 -13.97
CA LEU A 472 15.68 16.45 -13.47
C LEU A 472 15.70 16.48 -11.93
N ASN A 473 15.64 17.67 -11.35
CA ASN A 473 15.45 17.80 -9.90
C ASN A 473 14.05 17.34 -9.51
N TRP A 474 13.95 16.52 -8.47
CA TRP A 474 12.67 16.00 -8.05
C TRP A 474 12.57 15.86 -6.53
N ILE A 475 11.33 15.90 -6.05
CA ILE A 475 10.96 15.79 -4.65
C ILE A 475 10.04 14.59 -4.49
N ALA A 476 10.37 13.71 -3.53
CA ALA A 476 9.50 12.60 -3.14
C ALA A 476 8.27 13.13 -2.41
N GLY A 477 7.09 12.93 -2.98
CA GLY A 477 5.81 13.41 -2.46
C GLY A 477 5.34 12.69 -1.19
N PRO A 478 4.31 13.22 -0.50
CA PRO A 478 3.87 12.72 0.80
C PRO A 478 3.37 11.27 0.77
N GLN A 479 2.90 10.76 -0.38
CA GLN A 479 2.43 9.38 -0.51
C GLN A 479 3.56 8.35 -0.71
N MET A 480 4.82 8.81 -0.86
CA MET A 480 6.00 7.93 -0.74
C MET A 480 6.34 7.61 0.74
N ASN A 481 5.66 8.27 1.67
CA ASN A 481 5.55 7.92 3.10
C ASN A 481 6.89 7.80 3.84
N THR A 482 7.75 8.82 3.71
CA THR A 482 9.06 8.88 4.36
C THR A 482 8.95 8.95 5.89
N ALA A 483 9.37 7.88 6.58
CA ALA A 483 9.14 7.72 8.03
C ALA A 483 10.40 7.81 8.91
N ASN A 484 11.60 7.79 8.30
CA ASN A 484 12.88 7.73 9.02
C ASN A 484 14.01 8.38 8.19
N SER A 485 15.16 8.62 8.84
CA SER A 485 16.34 9.25 8.26
C SER A 485 16.95 8.43 7.12
N TYR A 486 16.89 7.09 7.20
CA TYR A 486 17.43 6.22 6.17
C TYR A 486 16.58 6.19 4.91
N SER A 487 15.27 6.47 5.02
CA SER A 487 14.41 6.69 3.86
C SER A 487 14.80 7.98 3.13
N LEU A 488 15.12 9.05 3.87
CA LEU A 488 15.66 10.28 3.30
C LEU A 488 17.02 10.02 2.63
N LYS A 489 17.90 9.29 3.30
CA LYS A 489 19.22 8.91 2.77
C LYS A 489 19.11 8.05 1.51
N CYS A 490 18.19 7.09 1.49
CA CYS A 490 17.88 6.28 0.32
C CYS A 490 17.46 7.16 -0.87
N LEU A 491 16.48 8.04 -0.67
CA LEU A 491 16.01 8.95 -1.72
C LEU A 491 17.13 9.88 -2.24
N ASN A 492 18.00 10.35 -1.35
CA ASN A 492 19.09 11.26 -1.72
C ASN A 492 20.27 10.55 -2.40
N ASP A 493 20.83 9.52 -1.76
CA ASP A 493 22.05 8.85 -2.23
C ASP A 493 21.79 8.01 -3.48
N GLU A 494 20.69 7.25 -3.49
CA GLU A 494 20.42 6.28 -4.55
C GLU A 494 19.71 6.95 -5.73
N TYR A 495 18.76 7.83 -5.45
CA TYR A 495 17.89 8.38 -6.49
C TYR A 495 18.05 9.87 -6.72
N GLN A 496 19.04 10.49 -6.09
CA GLN A 496 19.39 11.90 -6.29
C GLN A 496 18.19 12.84 -6.05
N ALA A 497 17.26 12.44 -5.18
CA ALA A 497 16.12 13.28 -4.83
C ALA A 497 16.64 14.55 -4.14
N SER A 498 16.23 15.71 -4.66
CA SER A 498 16.58 17.01 -4.11
C SER A 498 15.80 17.33 -2.84
N GLY A 499 14.68 16.63 -2.62
CA GLY A 499 13.92 16.73 -1.37
C GLY A 499 12.90 15.62 -1.17
N ALA A 500 12.27 15.61 -0.01
CA ALA A 500 11.18 14.70 0.31
C ALA A 500 10.20 15.29 1.31
N PHE A 501 8.94 14.87 1.20
CA PHE A 501 7.95 15.09 2.22
C PHE A 501 8.15 14.12 3.38
N LEU A 502 8.06 14.64 4.60
CA LEU A 502 7.94 13.84 5.81
C LEU A 502 6.53 13.26 5.87
N SER A 503 6.40 12.03 6.37
CA SER A 503 5.10 11.37 6.48
C SER A 503 4.14 12.15 7.39
N ASN A 504 2.94 12.44 6.89
CA ASN A 504 1.86 13.06 7.64
C ASN A 504 1.26 12.12 8.71
N GLU A 505 1.64 10.84 8.72
CA GLU A 505 1.23 9.90 9.76
C GLU A 505 2.03 10.06 11.07
N LEU A 506 3.19 10.72 11.04
CA LEU A 506 4.08 10.79 12.20
C LEU A 506 3.63 11.83 13.23
N SER A 507 3.80 11.48 14.49
CA SER A 507 3.65 12.42 15.60
C SER A 507 4.87 13.30 15.81
N LYS A 508 4.71 14.38 16.58
CA LYS A 508 5.83 15.22 17.05
C LYS A 508 6.96 14.42 17.71
N LYS A 509 6.62 13.38 18.48
CA LYS A 509 7.64 12.54 19.14
C LYS A 509 8.40 11.68 18.15
N GLN A 510 7.74 11.22 17.09
CA GLN A 510 8.34 10.37 16.06
C GLN A 510 9.23 11.16 15.09
N LEU A 511 8.93 12.43 14.84
CA LEU A 511 9.74 13.30 13.99
C LEU A 511 11.03 13.78 14.66
N LYS A 512 11.04 13.92 16.00
CA LYS A 512 12.12 14.53 16.79
C LYS A 512 13.54 14.06 16.42
N TYR A 513 13.71 12.77 16.15
CA TYR A 513 15.03 12.16 15.93
C TYR A 513 15.37 11.93 14.46
N ILE A 514 14.48 12.30 13.53
CA ILE A 514 14.78 12.21 12.11
C ILE A 514 15.87 13.21 11.76
N ARG A 515 16.82 12.77 10.93
CA ARG A 515 17.94 13.53 10.40
C ARG A 515 17.86 13.50 8.88
N ARG A 516 18.02 14.68 8.25
CA ARG A 516 18.03 14.80 6.80
C ARG A 516 19.47 14.90 6.27
N PRO A 517 19.75 14.40 5.05
CA PRO A 517 20.98 14.77 4.35
C PRO A 517 21.07 16.29 4.20
N THR A 518 22.26 16.86 4.39
CA THR A 518 22.46 18.33 4.42
C THR A 518 22.09 19.01 3.10
N THR A 519 22.28 18.30 1.99
CA THR A 519 21.95 18.72 0.62
C THR A 519 20.46 18.57 0.27
N MET A 520 19.67 17.93 1.12
CA MET A 520 18.29 17.56 0.83
C MET A 520 17.29 18.49 1.52
N ARG A 521 16.27 18.94 0.76
CA ARG A 521 15.10 19.66 1.28
C ARG A 521 14.12 18.70 1.95
N THR A 522 13.42 19.18 2.96
CA THR A 522 12.41 18.43 3.70
C THR A 522 11.14 19.26 3.81
N PHE A 523 10.06 18.68 3.30
CA PHE A 523 8.75 19.32 3.19
C PHE A 523 7.82 18.79 4.27
N TYR A 524 7.00 19.68 4.84
CA TYR A 524 5.90 19.30 5.72
C TYR A 524 4.58 19.95 5.25
N SER A 525 3.52 19.15 5.18
CA SER A 525 2.18 19.63 4.80
C SER A 525 1.49 20.21 6.02
N VAL A 526 1.55 21.54 6.21
CA VAL A 526 0.92 22.20 7.36
C VAL A 526 -0.57 22.38 7.19
N TYR A 527 -1.07 22.48 5.96
CA TYR A 527 -2.49 22.48 5.66
C TYR A 527 -2.76 21.52 4.51
N HIS A 528 -3.63 20.53 4.71
CA HIS A 528 -3.99 19.63 3.63
C HIS A 528 -5.32 18.90 3.81
N LEU A 529 -5.85 18.41 2.69
CA LEU A 529 -6.94 17.43 2.69
C LEU A 529 -6.46 16.11 3.31
N ASN A 530 -7.23 15.57 4.25
CA ASN A 530 -6.92 14.28 4.86
C ASN A 530 -7.41 13.12 3.97
N THR A 531 -6.61 12.77 2.97
CA THR A 531 -6.93 11.68 2.03
C THR A 531 -6.75 10.32 2.70
N LEU A 532 -7.85 9.57 2.86
CA LEU A 532 -7.88 8.32 3.60
C LEU A 532 -7.59 7.09 2.73
N LEU A 533 -8.05 7.09 1.47
CA LEU A 533 -7.67 6.11 0.45
C LEU A 533 -8.06 6.61 -0.94
N THR A 534 -7.45 6.01 -1.96
CA THR A 534 -7.90 6.07 -3.36
C THR A 534 -8.27 4.67 -3.83
N SER A 535 -9.38 4.53 -4.56
CA SER A 535 -9.93 3.25 -5.00
C SER A 535 -10.06 3.20 -6.53
N ARG A 536 -9.56 2.11 -7.13
CA ARG A 536 -9.85 1.78 -8.54
C ARG A 536 -11.32 1.38 -8.73
N GLN A 537 -11.89 0.72 -7.73
CA GLN A 537 -13.30 0.37 -7.68
C GLN A 537 -14.15 1.63 -7.41
N CYS A 538 -15.32 1.73 -8.04
CA CYS A 538 -16.17 2.91 -7.93
C CYS A 538 -17.01 2.91 -6.64
N LEU A 539 -16.64 3.75 -5.67
CA LEU A 539 -17.39 3.89 -4.41
C LEU A 539 -18.84 4.38 -4.62
N PHE A 540 -19.11 5.17 -5.66
CA PHE A 540 -20.47 5.65 -5.98
C PHE A 540 -21.46 4.57 -6.40
N GLN A 541 -20.99 3.36 -6.72
CA GLN A 541 -21.90 2.25 -7.03
C GLN A 541 -22.66 1.76 -5.79
N GLN A 542 -22.05 1.83 -4.61
CA GLN A 542 -22.61 1.39 -3.34
C GLN A 542 -23.07 2.53 -2.42
N THR A 543 -22.86 3.79 -2.79
CA THR A 543 -23.28 4.94 -1.98
C THR A 543 -24.51 5.64 -2.59
N GLU A 544 -24.30 6.41 -3.65
CA GLU A 544 -25.36 7.20 -4.30
C GLU A 544 -26.10 6.43 -5.41
N GLY A 545 -25.54 5.33 -5.91
CA GLY A 545 -26.09 4.59 -7.03
C GLY A 545 -25.65 5.14 -8.39
N CYS A 546 -24.44 4.76 -8.81
CA CYS A 546 -24.05 4.92 -10.20
C CYS A 546 -24.84 3.99 -11.14
N LYS A 547 -25.41 4.54 -12.22
CA LYS A 547 -26.14 3.78 -13.26
C LYS A 547 -25.23 2.87 -14.10
N LYS A 548 -23.91 3.08 -14.08
CA LYS A 548 -22.97 2.24 -14.84
C LYS A 548 -22.76 0.90 -14.13
N ILE A 549 -22.90 -0.19 -14.88
CA ILE A 549 -22.74 -1.57 -14.39
C ILE A 549 -21.29 -1.83 -13.97
N LYS A 550 -20.32 -1.36 -14.77
CA LYS A 550 -18.89 -1.40 -14.48
C LYS A 550 -18.19 -0.07 -14.80
N VAL A 551 -17.04 0.16 -14.16
CA VAL A 551 -16.16 1.28 -14.50
C VAL A 551 -15.69 1.12 -15.95
N ASN A 552 -15.69 2.21 -16.70
CA ASN A 552 -15.21 2.27 -18.07
C ASN A 552 -14.33 3.50 -18.29
N ASN A 553 -13.72 3.63 -19.47
CA ASN A 553 -12.83 4.75 -19.80
C ASN A 553 -13.50 6.13 -19.60
N GLY A 554 -14.82 6.21 -19.78
CA GLY A 554 -15.58 7.44 -19.53
C GLY A 554 -15.71 7.80 -18.04
N CYS A 555 -15.54 6.86 -17.11
CA CYS A 555 -15.53 7.14 -15.68
C CYS A 555 -14.31 7.95 -15.28
N LEU A 556 -13.12 7.58 -15.73
CA LEU A 556 -11.89 8.33 -15.39
C LEU A 556 -11.94 9.73 -16.00
N LYS A 557 -12.27 9.83 -17.28
CA LYS A 557 -12.24 11.10 -18.05
C LYS A 557 -13.30 12.14 -17.67
N ARG A 558 -14.55 11.72 -17.39
CA ARG A 558 -15.70 12.65 -17.36
C ARG A 558 -16.46 12.73 -16.03
N CYS A 559 -16.37 11.70 -15.20
CA CYS A 559 -17.22 11.63 -14.01
C CYS A 559 -16.65 12.51 -12.91
N SER A 560 -17.48 13.44 -12.43
CA SER A 560 -17.24 14.28 -11.25
C SER A 560 -18.41 14.09 -10.30
N LYS A 561 -18.18 13.63 -9.07
CA LYS A 561 -19.25 13.35 -8.09
C LYS A 561 -18.72 13.48 -6.67
N ARG A 562 -19.62 13.82 -5.75
CA ARG A 562 -19.38 13.88 -4.31
C ARG A 562 -20.55 13.23 -3.58
N THR A 563 -20.26 12.56 -2.46
CA THR A 563 -21.23 12.16 -1.44
C THR A 563 -20.55 12.05 -0.09
N SER A 564 -21.32 11.84 0.97
CA SER A 564 -20.80 11.43 2.27
C SER A 564 -21.34 10.06 2.67
N ILE A 565 -20.60 9.36 3.52
CA ILE A 565 -21.05 8.15 4.22
C ILE A 565 -20.67 8.28 5.70
N ILE A 566 -21.50 7.73 6.58
CA ILE A 566 -21.29 7.82 8.03
C ILE A 566 -21.23 6.39 8.57
N ASN A 567 -20.18 6.07 9.34
CA ASN A 567 -20.13 4.76 10.01
C ASN A 567 -21.02 4.76 11.26
N LEU A 568 -21.36 3.59 11.80
CA LEU A 568 -22.18 3.48 13.04
C LEU A 568 -21.46 3.97 14.33
N LYS A 569 -20.29 4.61 14.20
CA LYS A 569 -19.55 5.25 15.28
C LYS A 569 -19.49 6.78 15.08
N ASP A 570 -20.43 7.32 14.30
CA ASP A 570 -20.59 8.74 13.98
C ASP A 570 -19.34 9.41 13.38
N ASN A 571 -18.57 8.67 12.57
CA ASN A 571 -17.48 9.25 11.79
C ASN A 571 -17.96 9.47 10.35
N PRO A 572 -18.13 10.74 9.91
CA PRO A 572 -18.45 11.05 8.53
C PRO A 572 -17.21 10.98 7.65
N TYR A 573 -17.38 10.46 6.44
CA TYR A 573 -16.35 10.42 5.41
C TYR A 573 -16.88 11.03 4.12
N VAL A 574 -16.03 11.76 3.41
CA VAL A 574 -16.36 12.34 2.11
C VAL A 574 -15.86 11.42 1.01
N VAL A 575 -16.76 10.94 0.16
CA VAL A 575 -16.43 10.23 -1.08
C VAL A 575 -16.45 11.24 -2.22
N ASP A 576 -15.30 11.47 -2.83
CA ASP A 576 -15.18 12.40 -3.96
C ASP A 576 -14.51 11.73 -5.15
N LYS A 577 -14.95 12.13 -6.33
CA LYS A 577 -14.32 11.79 -7.59
C LYS A 577 -14.20 13.03 -8.44
N GLN A 578 -12.96 13.37 -8.76
CA GLN A 578 -12.60 14.40 -9.73
C GLN A 578 -12.47 13.81 -11.15
N LYS A 579 -12.58 14.69 -12.16
CA LYS A 579 -12.25 14.35 -13.55
C LYS A 579 -10.74 14.04 -13.64
N GLY A 580 -10.38 13.08 -14.49
CA GLY A 580 -8.99 12.64 -14.64
C GLY A 580 -8.45 11.78 -13.49
N SER A 581 -9.18 11.59 -12.39
CA SER A 581 -8.70 10.88 -11.20
C SER A 581 -9.57 9.68 -10.82
N PHE A 582 -8.98 8.70 -10.13
CA PHE A 582 -9.78 7.69 -9.43
C PHE A 582 -10.57 8.35 -8.28
N ASN A 583 -11.49 7.59 -7.69
CA ASN A 583 -12.31 8.11 -6.60
C ASN A 583 -11.58 7.91 -5.27
N SER A 584 -11.71 8.88 -4.38
CA SER A 584 -11.00 8.92 -3.11
C SER A 584 -11.97 9.10 -1.95
N LEU A 585 -11.57 8.61 -0.79
CA LEU A 585 -12.22 8.85 0.47
C LEU A 585 -11.39 9.85 1.26
N TYR A 586 -12.02 10.85 1.85
CA TYR A 586 -11.40 11.87 2.67
C TYR A 586 -12.04 11.88 4.07
N SER A 587 -11.28 12.35 5.05
CA SER A 587 -11.87 12.77 6.32
C SER A 587 -12.81 13.96 6.06
N GLU A 588 -13.79 14.09 6.92
CA GLU A 588 -14.67 15.25 7.04
C GLU A 588 -13.93 16.55 7.36
N LEU A 589 -12.81 16.51 8.08
CA LEU A 589 -11.98 17.69 8.38
C LEU A 589 -10.66 17.66 7.62
N ASN A 590 -10.24 18.83 7.15
CA ASN A 590 -8.88 19.06 6.66
C ASN A 590 -7.91 19.18 7.85
N VAL A 591 -6.65 18.89 7.60
CA VAL A 591 -5.57 19.00 8.59
C VAL A 591 -5.00 20.41 8.59
N LEU A 592 -4.79 20.99 9.77
CA LEU A 592 -4.03 22.21 9.97
C LEU A 592 -3.07 22.03 11.16
N ASN A 593 -1.76 22.12 10.91
CA ASN A 593 -0.71 21.93 11.90
C ASN A 593 0.33 23.04 11.86
N LEU A 594 0.05 24.14 12.56
CA LEU A 594 0.99 25.25 12.71
C LEU A 594 2.03 24.99 13.82
N GLU A 595 1.77 24.04 14.72
CA GLU A 595 2.67 23.74 15.85
C GLU A 595 4.00 23.11 15.40
N VAL A 596 4.02 22.49 14.22
CA VAL A 596 5.18 21.73 13.74
C VAL A 596 6.47 22.56 13.63
N LEU A 597 6.36 23.86 13.33
CA LEU A 597 7.54 24.72 13.25
C LEU A 597 8.11 25.07 14.62
N ASN A 598 7.29 25.07 15.68
CA ASN A 598 7.76 25.25 17.04
C ASN A 598 8.53 24.01 17.52
N ASP A 599 8.06 22.82 17.12
CA ASP A 599 8.64 21.54 17.54
C ASP A 599 9.86 21.12 16.71
N HIS A 600 9.86 21.41 15.40
CA HIS A 600 10.76 20.80 14.40
C HIS A 600 11.31 21.81 13.37
N ASN A 601 11.59 23.04 13.80
CA ASN A 601 12.07 24.12 12.93
C ASN A 601 13.24 23.73 12.01
N ASP A 602 14.24 23.03 12.53
CA ASP A 602 15.49 22.73 11.81
C ASP A 602 15.37 21.50 10.89
N LEU A 603 14.40 20.63 11.18
CA LEU A 603 14.09 19.50 10.31
C LEU A 603 13.29 19.94 9.08
N ILE A 604 12.51 21.04 9.14
CA ILE A 604 11.62 21.47 8.06
C ILE A 604 12.24 22.64 7.30
N THR A 605 12.62 22.41 6.05
CA THR A 605 13.13 23.49 5.17
C THR A 605 12.01 24.19 4.41
N ASP A 606 10.94 23.47 4.11
CA ASP A 606 9.87 23.91 3.24
C ASP A 606 8.50 23.59 3.83
N VAL A 607 7.62 24.59 3.79
CA VAL A 607 6.24 24.47 4.24
C VAL A 607 5.33 24.33 3.04
N PHE A 608 4.38 23.40 3.14
CA PHE A 608 3.45 23.10 2.06
C PHE A 608 1.99 23.24 2.49
N ILE A 609 1.17 23.83 1.63
CA ILE A 609 -0.29 23.90 1.79
C ILE A 609 -1.03 23.39 0.55
N ASP A 610 -2.04 22.56 0.75
CA ASP A 610 -2.89 22.02 -0.32
C ASP A 610 -4.11 22.91 -0.53
N MET A 611 -4.14 23.62 -1.66
CA MET A 611 -5.19 24.58 -2.03
C MET A 611 -6.16 24.01 -3.07
N ARG A 612 -6.27 22.68 -3.18
CA ARG A 612 -7.24 22.04 -4.06
C ARG A 612 -8.67 22.22 -3.53
N ASN A 613 -9.61 22.43 -4.45
CA ASN A 613 -11.01 22.69 -4.13
C ASN A 613 -11.78 21.37 -3.96
N ILE A 614 -11.56 20.67 -2.84
CA ILE A 614 -12.35 19.49 -2.44
C ILE A 614 -13.22 19.87 -1.25
N GLN A 615 -14.53 19.66 -1.39
CA GLN A 615 -15.52 20.05 -0.39
C GLN A 615 -15.58 19.05 0.77
N THR A 616 -15.05 19.45 1.92
CA THR A 616 -15.18 18.78 3.21
C THR A 616 -16.04 19.62 4.17
N GLU A 617 -16.12 19.27 5.45
CA GLU A 617 -16.78 20.11 6.47
C GLU A 617 -15.90 21.30 6.87
N THR A 618 -14.60 21.28 6.54
CA THR A 618 -13.73 22.46 6.67
C THR A 618 -14.14 23.51 5.65
N LYS A 619 -14.56 24.67 6.15
CA LYS A 619 -14.80 25.85 5.32
C LYS A 619 -13.47 26.55 5.10
N VAL A 620 -13.21 26.90 3.85
CA VAL A 620 -11.99 27.56 3.39
C VAL A 620 -12.42 28.86 2.73
N ASN A 621 -11.75 29.96 3.05
CA ASN A 621 -12.00 31.24 2.38
C ASN A 621 -11.77 31.12 0.86
N ASP A 622 -12.67 31.70 0.07
CA ASP A 622 -12.60 31.63 -1.40
C ASP A 622 -11.41 32.43 -1.97
N ASP A 623 -10.92 33.44 -1.24
CA ASP A 623 -9.73 34.21 -1.62
C ASP A 623 -8.45 33.46 -1.22
N LYS A 624 -7.89 32.71 -2.18
CA LYS A 624 -6.63 31.98 -2.00
C LYS A 624 -5.45 32.91 -1.75
N GLN A 625 -5.45 34.13 -2.28
CA GLN A 625 -4.37 35.08 -2.07
C GLN A 625 -4.35 35.56 -0.62
N LEU A 626 -5.52 35.79 -0.02
CA LEU A 626 -5.65 36.11 1.41
C LEU A 626 -5.08 34.99 2.29
N ILE A 627 -5.39 33.73 1.97
CA ILE A 627 -4.84 32.56 2.68
C ILE A 627 -3.31 32.51 2.55
N ILE A 628 -2.79 32.65 1.33
CA ILE A 628 -1.35 32.64 1.06
C ILE A 628 -0.64 33.73 1.85
N ASN A 629 -1.18 34.95 1.86
CA ASN A 629 -0.61 36.07 2.60
C ASN A 629 -0.58 35.79 4.12
N ALA A 630 -1.64 35.18 4.66
CA ALA A 630 -1.67 34.79 6.08
C ALA A 630 -0.60 33.73 6.42
N PHE A 631 -0.37 32.74 5.55
CA PHE A 631 0.72 31.78 5.74
C PHE A 631 2.11 32.40 5.58
N LEU A 632 2.30 33.30 4.61
CA LEU A 632 3.56 34.03 4.44
C LEU A 632 3.89 34.87 5.68
N GLN A 633 2.90 35.58 6.23
CA GLN A 633 3.05 36.34 7.46
C GLN A 633 3.37 35.43 8.66
N TRP A 634 2.71 34.27 8.76
CA TRP A 634 3.02 33.29 9.81
C TRP A 634 4.45 32.74 9.72
N LEU A 635 5.01 32.58 8.51
CA LEU A 635 6.41 32.17 8.33
C LEU A 635 7.42 33.26 8.71
N ASP A 636 7.03 34.54 8.61
CA ASP A 636 7.84 35.68 9.04
C ASP A 636 7.77 35.92 10.55
N GLU A 637 6.56 35.84 11.11
CA GLU A 637 6.24 36.12 12.51
C GLU A 637 5.38 34.97 13.07
N PRO A 638 6.03 33.88 13.56
CA PRO A 638 5.31 32.70 14.06
C PRO A 638 4.55 32.94 15.38
N GLU A 639 4.71 34.09 16.03
CA GLU A 639 4.12 34.36 17.34
C GLU A 639 2.62 34.71 17.26
N HIS A 640 1.80 33.92 17.98
CA HIS A 640 0.40 34.04 18.43
C HIS A 640 -0.69 34.74 17.58
N THR A 641 -0.46 35.85 16.86
CA THR A 641 -1.51 36.58 16.12
C THR A 641 -1.78 36.03 14.72
N SER A 642 -0.74 35.58 14.00
CA SER A 642 -0.85 35.08 12.62
C SER A 642 -1.60 33.73 12.52
N GLY A 643 -1.43 32.84 13.49
CA GLY A 643 -2.15 31.55 13.54
C GLY A 643 -3.67 31.70 13.72
N ALA A 644 -4.13 32.71 14.48
CA ALA A 644 -5.54 32.98 14.67
C ALA A 644 -6.22 33.49 13.38
N VAL A 645 -5.49 34.24 12.55
CA VAL A 645 -5.98 34.66 11.23
C VAL A 645 -6.18 33.45 10.32
N ILE A 646 -5.20 32.56 10.23
CA ILE A 646 -5.32 31.31 9.45
C ILE A 646 -6.52 30.48 9.92
N ALA A 647 -6.68 30.30 11.23
CA ALA A 647 -7.80 29.56 11.80
C ALA A 647 -9.18 30.22 11.56
N THR A 648 -9.22 31.52 11.28
CA THR A 648 -10.47 32.21 10.88
C THR A 648 -10.78 31.98 9.41
N LEU A 649 -9.75 31.87 8.56
CA LEU A 649 -9.88 31.61 7.13
C LEU A 649 -10.16 30.13 6.81
N ILE A 650 -9.76 29.22 7.69
CA ILE A 650 -9.82 27.77 7.49
C ILE A 650 -10.33 27.09 8.76
N SER A 651 -11.61 26.72 8.79
CA SER A 651 -12.24 26.15 9.99
C SER A 651 -13.54 25.39 9.70
N PRO A 652 -13.88 24.34 10.49
CA PRO A 652 -13.03 23.68 11.50
C PRO A 652 -11.94 22.82 10.86
N THR A 653 -10.85 22.55 11.59
CA THR A 653 -9.71 21.71 11.15
C THR A 653 -9.32 20.72 12.24
N THR A 654 -8.45 19.75 11.90
CA THR A 654 -7.91 18.78 12.86
C THR A 654 -6.39 18.73 12.84
N ASN A 655 -5.78 18.37 13.97
CA ASN A 655 -4.35 18.05 14.09
C ASN A 655 -4.11 16.75 14.86
N HIS A 656 -5.12 15.86 14.91
CA HIS A 656 -5.09 14.68 15.76
C HIS A 656 -3.94 13.72 15.41
N GLN A 657 -3.64 13.56 14.11
CA GLN A 657 -2.60 12.65 13.64
C GLN A 657 -1.21 13.06 14.16
N TYR A 658 -0.88 14.35 14.17
CA TYR A 658 0.38 14.87 14.66
C TYR A 658 0.56 14.69 16.18
N SER A 659 -0.54 14.70 16.93
CA SER A 659 -0.52 14.43 18.36
C SER A 659 -0.36 12.94 18.65
N LYS A 660 -1.01 12.08 17.86
CA LYS A 660 -1.16 10.65 18.12
C LYS A 660 -0.08 9.77 17.50
N GLY A 661 0.25 10.00 16.24
CA GLY A 661 1.21 9.19 15.49
C GLY A 661 0.71 7.79 15.12
N ILE A 662 1.65 6.92 14.77
CA ILE A 662 1.44 5.53 14.30
C ILE A 662 2.16 4.44 15.08
#